data_AF-A0A6H1KMD3-F1
#
_entry.id   AF-A0A6H1KMD3-F1
#
_cell.length_a   1.000
_cell.length_b   1.000
_cell.length_c   1.000
_cell.angle_alpha   90.00
_cell.angle_beta   90.00
_cell.angle_gamma   90.00
#
_symmetry.space_group_name_H-M   'P 1'
#
loop_
_entity.id
_entity.type
_entity.pdbx_description
1 polymer ?
#
loop_
_entity_poly.entity_id
_entity_poly.type
_entity_poly.pdbx_seq_one_letter_code
_entity_poly.pdbx_strand_id
1 'polypeptide(L)'
;MATRPTRGRWPGHRAGRTARIAVEKVLERTSGPQTAARELLGESALWWSCCSEALRDDPAWLAGHDCENLHTWLKATASDQEHAAAVRADHPLLLARALLASPGGAEEHDGALLRLLGAWAGSGLLCPDAAPGPTQPSGKGLSNLSPRLAGGIDALLQRSQQLRLTAAVGGPSSAAEALLVIAALMMAGIAPSRRPVARVPVVFGRLSEPSGDAPAAEGATGILELREFPAGPAGLYPDPRTMDGVRSPNGQFAAALGAAWRLAGPQQNSRCVVWRIVLSDEAAAPDRIEGPSLGVAFALGLRALLWRRPGASWLRDVFYGLRSRTAVTGAIDTDGHLIRVAGMDAKLLAVRRKGFRLVAPEANRLEVSAAAPPPGEVRFAATLREADRYARQFRTGRIAVAALALAAVAAGVFAVHQNGLAQAGQQTALVNQIAAQADQLRPTDPSLAARIDIEAYRLKPTGDRYTRLIEDANRPLSTTLGEFSGSVSKAAFSPDGRTLAAIGYDDNDHQKCTLRIWDMTNPAHPSLLGQPLRIPGASSLAFSPDGDTLAIAGGVMAHDGVRLWDVKDPAHPRALGPALPHTSAINPMAFSPDGHILATGARSYTDQQLWDVSDPAHPTRLGRPMHHKSAVNVVAFSPNSQSLVTSSVEDGARMWNVANPARPISLGKIWTAIGVAEFTPDGRTLAIGDNTVQLLNVTDPNHVVRRGGPLTSSLDDFYAMALSPDGHTLATPGEDQTFRLWNIADPARPTSLGPPLGSQTSGIGSVSFARDGRTIATTGSDDHTVRLWHLPTAPLTDHTAGVTSTVSAPNGRVLATASTDDTVRLWNTTDPAHPTPLSLIKDFSNTVISLAFSPDSRTLATIANGERRVILWNLTEPTKPAVLTQLNFPLGAGSGVESVAFSPDGRTLATSTSTVVAGGDHGVRLWDISDPVHPQLRGQLIAAAASPGTFKFNTFAFSSDGQTLVLAGRYTSDKVQLWNVTDPEHPTRSGPSFPGGANLMALSPDGHTLATVAQTFTGGAPGDGEVKLWNITDHNHPTPLGPPLSGYNSRVTDIAFSPDGHTLATSGNGLRLWDVSDPAHPAAIGQPFAVNALELDSLAFTPDSKTLAFGGADGTVRLWPLGTDQTIRQICANTDAPSRPQWQKYLFALPYRPTCA
;
A
#
# COMPACT_ATOMS: atom_id res chain seq x y z
N MET A 1 7.59 -2.23 18.63
CA MET A 1 9.00 -1.85 18.39
C MET A 1 9.01 -0.47 17.75
N ALA A 2 9.87 0.45 18.19
CA ALA A 2 9.85 1.83 17.73
C ALA A 2 10.15 1.91 16.22
N THR A 3 9.17 2.32 15.41
CA THR A 3 9.32 2.50 13.97
C THR A 3 10.39 3.55 13.66
N ARG A 4 11.27 3.26 12.70
CA ARG A 4 12.32 4.19 12.24
C ARG A 4 11.65 5.49 11.74
N PRO A 5 12.05 6.68 12.22
CA PRO A 5 11.37 7.91 11.79
C PRO A 5 11.53 8.15 10.28
N THR A 6 10.42 8.26 9.56
CA THR A 6 10.38 8.54 8.10
C THR A 6 10.41 10.04 7.82
N ARG A 7 11.00 10.45 6.69
CA ARG A 7 11.25 11.84 6.23
C ARG A 7 10.11 12.82 6.54
N GLY A 8 10.24 13.57 7.65
CA GLY A 8 9.55 14.85 7.83
C GLY A 8 10.28 15.97 7.09
N ARG A 9 9.56 16.97 6.57
CA ARG A 9 10.16 18.21 6.07
C ARG A 9 10.73 18.99 7.27
N TRP A 10 11.98 18.70 7.64
CA TRP A 10 12.72 19.46 8.66
C TRP A 10 12.82 20.94 8.21
N PRO A 11 12.30 21.92 8.99
CA PRO A 11 12.34 23.33 8.59
C PRO A 11 13.77 23.81 8.36
N GLY A 12 13.98 24.51 7.25
CA GLY A 12 15.30 24.84 6.73
C GLY A 12 15.88 26.12 7.34
N HIS A 13 16.81 25.97 8.30
CA HIS A 13 17.80 27.01 8.61
C HIS A 13 19.23 26.53 8.32
N ARG A 14 20.09 27.45 7.86
CA ARG A 14 21.41 27.16 7.24
C ARG A 14 22.44 26.53 8.19
N ALA A 15 22.26 26.59 9.50
CA ALA A 15 23.31 26.28 10.48
C ALA A 15 23.36 24.81 10.98
N GLY A 16 22.36 23.96 10.69
CA GLY A 16 22.33 22.54 11.12
C GLY A 16 22.48 21.49 10.00
N ARG A 17 22.79 21.92 8.77
CA ARG A 17 22.74 21.05 7.57
C ARG A 17 23.70 19.86 7.60
N THR A 18 24.91 20.06 8.13
CA THR A 18 25.98 19.05 8.11
C THR A 18 25.68 17.88 9.04
N ALA A 19 25.28 18.20 10.28
CA ALA A 19 24.85 17.24 11.29
C ALA A 19 23.61 16.43 10.82
N ARG A 20 22.62 17.12 10.24
CA ARG A 20 21.41 16.48 9.68
C ARG A 20 21.74 15.47 8.58
N ILE A 21 22.56 15.86 7.60
CA ILE A 21 22.95 14.98 6.48
C ILE A 21 23.74 13.76 6.99
N ALA A 22 24.57 13.92 8.03
CA ALA A 22 25.33 12.82 8.61
C ALA A 22 24.42 11.78 9.29
N VAL A 23 23.43 12.25 10.07
CA VAL A 23 22.42 11.38 10.71
C VAL A 23 21.51 10.72 9.67
N GLU A 24 21.02 11.47 8.68
CA GLU A 24 20.20 10.94 7.57
C GLU A 24 20.95 9.86 6.78
N LYS A 25 22.24 10.05 6.49
CA LYS A 25 23.05 9.03 5.79
C LYS A 25 23.23 7.74 6.57
N VAL A 26 23.42 7.81 7.89
CA VAL A 26 23.51 6.60 8.74
C VAL A 26 22.14 5.90 8.78
N LEU A 27 21.05 6.67 8.86
CA LEU A 27 19.68 6.16 8.76
C LEU A 27 19.31 5.67 7.34
N GLU A 28 20.02 6.04 6.28
CA GLU A 28 19.78 5.48 4.93
C GLU A 28 20.63 4.23 4.66
N ARG A 29 21.85 4.18 5.22
CA ARG A 29 22.82 3.11 4.93
C ARG A 29 22.61 1.84 5.75
N THR A 30 22.08 1.95 6.97
CA THR A 30 21.90 0.80 7.85
C THR A 30 20.56 0.11 7.61
N SER A 31 20.59 -1.22 7.50
CA SER A 31 19.43 -2.06 7.18
C SER A 31 18.54 -2.40 8.37
N GLY A 32 18.96 -2.08 9.62
CA GLY A 32 18.21 -2.40 10.84
C GLY A 32 18.28 -1.33 11.93
N PRO A 33 17.23 -1.19 12.77
CA PRO A 33 17.11 -0.13 13.78
C PRO A 33 18.16 -0.23 14.90
N GLN A 34 18.51 -1.45 15.34
CA GLN A 34 19.57 -1.66 16.34
C GLN A 34 20.96 -1.34 15.79
N THR A 35 21.24 -1.67 14.53
CA THR A 35 22.50 -1.33 13.87
C THR A 35 22.64 0.18 13.68
N ALA A 36 21.55 0.86 13.31
CA ALA A 36 21.49 2.31 13.23
C ALA A 36 21.71 2.99 14.59
N ALA A 37 21.03 2.51 15.64
CA ALA A 37 21.21 3.01 17.00
C ALA A 37 22.65 2.80 17.49
N ARG A 38 23.24 1.63 17.22
CA ARG A 38 24.64 1.32 17.54
C ARG A 38 25.64 2.18 16.78
N GLU A 39 25.39 2.51 15.52
CA GLU A 39 26.28 3.39 14.75
C GLU A 39 26.18 4.86 15.19
N LEU A 40 24.97 5.30 15.57
CA LEU A 40 24.69 6.65 16.05
C LEU A 40 25.16 6.88 17.50
N LEU A 41 24.98 5.91 18.40
CA LEU A 41 25.29 6.01 19.84
C LEU A 41 26.57 5.27 20.28
N GLY A 42 27.12 4.39 19.43
CA GLY A 42 28.30 3.58 19.73
C GLY A 42 29.62 4.32 19.56
N GLU A 43 30.69 3.62 19.14
CA GLU A 43 32.08 4.11 19.22
C GLU A 43 32.35 5.41 18.46
N SER A 44 31.59 5.69 17.39
CA SER A 44 31.69 6.93 16.60
C SER A 44 31.08 8.15 17.29
N ALA A 45 30.26 7.97 18.33
CA ALA A 45 29.53 9.02 19.07
C ALA A 45 28.90 10.08 18.15
N LEU A 46 28.40 9.66 16.99
CA LEU A 46 28.04 10.56 15.89
C LEU A 46 26.87 11.46 16.27
N TRP A 47 25.90 10.90 17.00
CA TRP A 47 24.78 11.62 17.59
C TRP A 47 25.25 12.75 18.52
N TRP A 48 26.19 12.45 19.42
CA TRP A 48 26.77 13.44 20.34
C TRP A 48 27.47 14.58 19.59
N SER A 49 28.31 14.25 18.60
CA SER A 49 29.01 15.27 17.80
C SER A 49 28.04 16.18 17.04
N CYS A 50 26.98 15.60 16.48
CA CYS A 50 25.94 16.33 15.75
C CYS A 50 25.14 17.26 16.68
N CYS A 51 24.75 16.77 17.87
CA CYS A 51 24.05 17.58 18.86
C CYS A 51 24.93 18.70 19.43
N SER A 52 26.21 18.44 19.68
CA SER A 52 27.17 19.47 20.14
C SER A 52 27.39 20.57 19.11
N GLU A 53 27.47 20.21 17.82
CA GLU A 53 27.59 21.18 16.73
C GLU A 53 26.32 22.02 16.58
N ALA A 54 25.14 21.38 16.63
CA ALA A 54 23.88 22.09 16.58
C ALA A 54 23.63 22.99 17.80
N LEU A 55 24.00 22.57 19.01
CA LEU A 55 23.91 23.38 20.23
C LEU A 55 24.71 24.68 20.11
N ARG A 56 25.87 24.64 19.44
CA ARG A 56 26.74 25.79 19.23
C ARG A 56 26.21 26.74 18.14
N ASP A 57 25.62 26.19 17.09
CA ASP A 57 25.32 26.93 15.86
C ASP A 57 23.82 27.32 15.74
N ASP A 58 22.88 26.44 16.11
CA ASP A 58 21.43 26.71 16.21
C ASP A 58 20.73 25.73 17.19
N PRO A 59 20.64 26.06 18.49
CA PRO A 59 20.08 25.15 19.49
C PRO A 59 18.59 24.85 19.27
N ALA A 60 17.84 25.68 18.51
CA ALA A 60 16.40 25.50 18.27
C ALA A 60 16.09 24.19 17.52
N TRP A 61 17.04 23.67 16.76
CA TRP A 61 16.92 22.38 16.10
C TRP A 61 16.78 21.22 17.11
N LEU A 62 17.52 21.27 18.22
CA LEU A 62 17.47 20.24 19.26
C LEU A 62 16.15 20.26 20.02
N ALA A 63 15.50 21.42 20.14
CA ALA A 63 14.18 21.56 20.78
C ALA A 63 13.00 21.31 19.83
N GLY A 64 13.26 20.90 18.57
CA GLY A 64 12.21 20.58 17.60
C GLY A 64 11.62 19.18 17.80
N HIS A 65 10.32 19.04 17.52
CA HIS A 65 9.56 17.80 17.71
C HIS A 65 10.18 16.58 16.97
N ASP A 66 10.75 16.80 15.79
CA ASP A 66 11.41 15.73 15.01
C ASP A 66 12.69 15.19 15.68
N CYS A 67 13.45 16.06 16.36
CA CYS A 67 14.67 15.65 17.10
C CYS A 67 14.30 14.90 18.39
N GLU A 68 13.19 15.28 19.03
CA GLU A 68 12.67 14.58 20.21
C GLU A 68 12.15 13.18 19.88
N ASN A 69 11.46 13.04 18.74
CA ASN A 69 11.00 11.75 18.25
C ASN A 69 12.18 10.83 17.92
N LEU A 70 13.24 11.36 17.29
CA LEU A 70 14.46 10.60 17.01
C LEU A 70 15.21 10.21 18.28
N HIS A 71 15.30 11.11 19.27
CA HIS A 71 15.93 10.84 20.55
C HIS A 71 15.16 9.79 21.38
N THR A 72 13.84 9.87 21.38
CA THR A 72 12.96 8.90 22.05
C THR A 72 13.07 7.53 21.38
N TRP A 73 13.13 7.50 20.05
CA TRP A 73 13.39 6.28 19.28
C TRP A 73 14.76 5.67 19.60
N LEU A 74 15.83 6.48 19.68
CA LEU A 74 17.17 6.03 20.04
C LEU A 74 17.21 5.40 21.44
N LYS A 75 16.53 6.01 22.42
CA LYS A 75 16.42 5.46 23.79
C LYS A 75 15.65 4.14 23.84
N ALA A 76 14.57 4.03 23.07
CA ALA A 76 13.76 2.82 23.00
C ALA A 76 14.45 1.67 22.25
N THR A 77 15.44 1.99 21.40
CA THR A 77 16.13 1.03 20.52
C THR A 77 17.53 0.65 21.00
N ALA A 78 18.14 1.43 21.90
CA ALA A 78 19.49 1.19 22.44
C ALA A 78 19.52 -0.04 23.37
N SER A 79 20.53 -0.91 23.19
CA SER A 79 20.78 -2.04 24.08
C SER A 79 21.24 -1.60 25.49
N ASP A 80 21.23 -2.51 26.47
CA ASP A 80 21.65 -2.19 27.86
C ASP A 80 23.08 -1.62 27.97
N GLN A 81 24.00 -2.02 27.08
CA GLN A 81 25.36 -1.45 27.02
C GLN A 81 25.39 -0.03 26.43
N GLU A 82 24.45 0.30 25.53
CA GLU A 82 24.32 1.59 24.86
C GLU A 82 23.43 2.57 25.65
N HIS A 83 22.63 2.07 26.60
CA HIS A 83 21.75 2.87 27.45
C HIS A 83 22.52 3.95 28.23
N ALA A 84 23.73 3.65 28.70
CA ALA A 84 24.61 4.62 29.34
C ALA A 84 25.09 5.73 28.37
N ALA A 85 25.21 5.45 27.07
CA ALA A 85 25.52 6.44 26.04
C ALA A 85 24.28 7.26 25.64
N ALA A 86 23.09 6.64 25.61
CA ALA A 86 21.81 7.30 25.41
C ALA A 86 21.47 8.28 26.54
N VAL A 87 21.74 7.92 27.80
CA VAL A 87 21.60 8.82 28.96
C VAL A 87 22.55 10.02 28.87
N ARG A 88 23.79 9.82 28.40
CA ARG A 88 24.72 10.93 28.16
C ARG A 88 24.21 11.86 27.07
N ALA A 89 23.61 11.32 26.01
CA ALA A 89 23.03 12.11 24.91
C ALA A 89 21.84 13.00 25.32
N ASP A 90 21.27 12.83 26.52
CA ASP A 90 20.25 13.75 27.07
C ASP A 90 20.81 15.14 27.38
N HIS A 91 22.09 15.24 27.73
CA HIS A 91 22.70 16.46 28.24
C HIS A 91 22.62 17.66 27.26
N PRO A 92 22.99 17.52 25.96
CA PRO A 92 22.87 18.62 25.00
C PRO A 92 21.41 18.99 24.69
N LEU A 93 20.47 18.03 24.74
CA LEU A 93 19.04 18.30 24.54
C LEU A 93 18.44 19.11 25.69
N LEU A 94 18.73 18.71 26.93
CA LEU A 94 18.32 19.40 28.14
C LEU A 94 18.96 20.79 28.24
N LEU A 95 20.23 20.92 27.84
CA LEU A 95 20.92 22.21 27.79
C LEU A 95 20.36 23.13 26.70
N ALA A 96 20.00 22.61 25.52
CA ALA A 96 19.35 23.39 24.47
C ALA A 96 17.98 23.93 24.92
N ARG A 97 17.16 23.10 25.58
CA ARG A 97 15.86 23.53 26.14
C ARG A 97 16.03 24.61 27.20
N ALA A 98 17.00 24.45 28.10
CA ALA A 98 17.30 25.46 29.10
C ALA A 98 17.77 26.79 28.47
N LEU A 99 18.50 26.76 27.36
CA LEU A 99 18.96 27.95 26.64
C LEU A 99 17.88 28.66 25.79
N LEU A 100 16.81 27.96 25.39
CA LEU A 100 15.78 28.45 24.45
C LEU A 100 14.47 28.89 25.10
N ALA A 101 14.25 28.56 26.37
CA ALA A 101 13.00 28.84 27.06
C ALA A 101 12.77 30.36 27.25
N SER A 102 11.56 30.82 26.91
CA SER A 102 11.17 32.23 27.00
C SER A 102 11.04 32.71 28.47
N PRO A 103 11.30 34.00 28.78
CA PRO A 103 11.35 34.53 30.15
C PRO A 103 10.07 34.35 31.01
N GLY A 104 8.92 34.01 30.41
CA GLY A 104 7.63 33.84 31.08
C GLY A 104 7.27 32.40 31.52
N GLY A 105 8.08 31.39 31.21
CA GLY A 105 7.82 29.97 31.52
C GLY A 105 8.67 29.43 32.66
N ALA A 106 8.48 29.94 33.89
CA ALA A 106 9.35 29.65 35.03
C ALA A 106 9.44 28.16 35.42
N GLU A 107 8.31 27.44 35.48
CA GLU A 107 8.27 26.03 35.92
C GLU A 107 8.98 25.07 34.95
N GLU A 108 8.87 25.31 33.65
CA GLU A 108 9.47 24.45 32.63
C GLU A 108 10.99 24.68 32.55
N HIS A 109 11.43 25.92 32.77
CA HIS A 109 12.83 26.34 32.83
C HIS A 109 13.55 25.76 34.06
N ASP A 110 12.92 25.90 35.23
CA ASP A 110 13.50 25.46 36.50
C ASP A 110 13.47 23.91 36.60
N GLY A 111 12.44 23.26 36.05
CA GLY A 111 12.37 21.80 35.92
C GLY A 111 13.41 21.20 34.96
N ALA A 112 13.69 21.84 33.82
CA ALA A 112 14.74 21.43 32.91
C ALA A 112 16.14 21.58 33.53
N LEU A 113 16.39 22.70 34.23
CA LEU A 113 17.66 22.97 34.91
C LEU A 113 17.91 22.00 36.08
N LEU A 114 16.88 21.68 36.87
CA LEU A 114 16.98 20.69 37.96
C LEU A 114 17.23 19.27 37.43
N ARG A 115 16.59 18.87 36.32
CA ARG A 115 16.86 17.57 35.66
C ARG A 115 18.26 17.51 35.07
N LEU A 116 18.76 18.61 34.51
CA LEU A 116 20.13 18.72 33.99
C LEU A 116 21.16 18.59 35.13
N LEU A 117 20.96 19.32 36.22
CA LEU A 117 21.80 19.25 37.42
C LEU A 117 21.77 17.86 38.07
N GLY A 118 20.59 17.24 38.15
CA GLY A 118 20.42 15.87 38.65
C GLY A 118 21.12 14.82 37.77
N ALA A 119 20.99 14.93 36.44
CA ALA A 119 21.67 14.07 35.49
C ALA A 119 23.20 14.19 35.60
N TRP A 120 23.73 15.41 35.79
CA TRP A 120 25.17 15.62 35.96
C TRP A 120 25.69 15.22 37.33
N ALA A 121 24.91 15.39 38.40
CA ALA A 121 25.25 14.88 39.73
C ALA A 121 25.32 13.34 39.72
N GLY A 122 24.35 12.66 39.11
CA GLY A 122 24.35 11.20 38.93
C GLY A 122 25.49 10.67 38.05
N SER A 123 26.04 11.50 37.16
CA SER A 123 27.23 11.18 36.34
C SER A 123 28.57 11.38 37.09
N GLY A 124 28.52 12.08 38.24
CA GLY A 124 29.66 12.40 39.09
C GLY A 124 30.71 13.33 38.45
N LEU A 125 30.27 14.23 37.56
CA LEU A 125 31.07 15.33 37.00
C LEU A 125 31.16 16.54 37.94
N LEU A 126 30.33 16.57 38.99
CA LEU A 126 30.37 17.55 40.07
C LEU A 126 30.91 16.85 41.33
N CYS A 127 32.07 17.28 41.83
CA CYS A 127 32.53 16.95 43.19
C CYS A 127 32.31 18.20 44.06
N PRO A 128 31.61 18.10 45.20
CA PRO A 128 31.35 19.25 46.07
C PRO A 128 32.62 19.96 46.58
N ASP A 129 33.75 19.24 46.66
CA ASP A 129 34.97 19.68 47.37
C ASP A 129 36.21 19.90 46.48
N ALA A 130 36.04 20.06 45.15
CA ALA A 130 37.19 20.38 44.28
C ALA A 130 37.58 21.87 44.40
N ALA A 131 38.84 22.15 44.75
CA ALA A 131 39.34 23.51 44.90
C ALA A 131 39.22 24.34 43.60
N PRO A 132 38.85 25.64 43.68
CA PRO A 132 38.66 26.49 42.51
C PRO A 132 40.01 26.78 41.84
N GLY A 133 40.21 26.24 40.64
CA GLY A 133 41.30 26.64 39.75
C GLY A 133 40.90 27.84 38.89
N PRO A 134 41.85 28.56 38.27
CA PRO A 134 41.54 29.75 37.48
C PRO A 134 40.74 29.37 36.23
N THR A 135 39.43 29.56 36.30
CA THR A 135 38.50 29.38 35.19
C THR A 135 38.58 30.58 34.25
N GLN A 136 39.21 30.41 33.10
CA GLN A 136 38.80 31.13 31.88
C GLN A 136 38.65 30.15 30.72
N PRO A 137 37.52 30.13 30.00
CA PRO A 137 37.36 29.32 28.81
C PRO A 137 38.32 29.83 27.73
N SER A 138 39.17 28.93 27.24
CA SER A 138 40.02 29.02 26.04
C SER A 138 40.09 30.35 25.25
N GLY A 139 40.53 31.47 25.85
CA GLY A 139 41.00 32.68 25.16
C GLY A 139 40.16 33.25 24.00
N LYS A 140 38.89 32.88 23.87
CA LYS A 140 37.90 33.43 22.96
C LYS A 140 36.71 33.76 23.85
N GLY A 141 36.55 35.04 24.17
CA GLY A 141 35.46 35.48 25.05
C GLY A 141 34.08 35.11 24.49
N LEU A 142 33.07 35.22 25.35
CA LEU A 142 31.63 35.11 25.01
C LEU A 142 31.24 35.98 23.80
N SER A 143 32.05 36.97 23.43
CA SER A 143 31.90 37.86 22.26
C SER A 143 31.92 37.19 20.88
N ASN A 144 32.34 35.92 20.78
CA ASN A 144 32.30 35.14 19.53
C ASN A 144 31.12 34.15 19.45
N LEU A 145 30.32 34.02 20.52
CA LEU A 145 29.06 33.29 20.47
C LEU A 145 27.98 34.19 19.87
N SER A 146 26.92 33.61 19.30
CA SER A 146 25.80 34.41 18.81
C SER A 146 25.18 35.21 19.98
N PRO A 147 24.70 36.46 19.76
CA PRO A 147 24.15 37.29 20.84
C PRO A 147 23.02 36.61 21.61
N ARG A 148 22.24 35.76 20.94
CA ARG A 148 21.20 34.93 21.56
C ARG A 148 21.77 33.87 22.50
N LEU A 149 22.85 33.19 22.11
CA LEU A 149 23.47 32.13 22.91
C LEU A 149 24.23 32.70 24.11
N ALA A 150 24.94 33.82 23.92
CA ALA A 150 25.60 34.53 25.01
C ALA A 150 24.58 35.04 26.04
N GLY A 151 23.48 35.66 25.58
CA GLY A 151 22.39 36.12 26.44
C GLY A 151 21.65 34.98 27.16
N GLY A 152 21.47 33.83 26.50
CA GLY A 152 20.89 32.63 27.11
C GLY A 152 21.77 32.03 28.20
N ILE A 153 23.10 31.97 28.00
CA ILE A 153 24.06 31.49 29.01
C ILE A 153 24.09 32.43 30.23
N ASP A 154 24.08 33.76 30.03
CA ASP A 154 24.05 34.74 31.12
C ASP A 154 22.74 34.67 31.92
N ALA A 155 21.59 34.53 31.25
CA ALA A 155 20.29 34.35 31.89
C ALA A 155 20.22 33.07 32.72
N LEU A 156 20.77 31.97 32.20
CA LEU A 156 20.81 30.66 32.86
C LEU A 156 21.76 30.65 34.06
N LEU A 157 22.88 31.37 33.99
CA LEU A 157 23.78 31.62 35.11
C LEU A 157 23.10 32.41 36.23
N GLN A 158 22.43 33.52 35.90
CA GLN A 158 21.68 34.33 36.88
C GLN A 158 20.56 33.51 37.54
N ARG A 159 19.80 32.73 36.76
CA ARG A 159 18.70 31.87 37.24
C ARG A 159 19.20 30.72 38.13
N SER A 160 20.34 30.10 37.79
CA SER A 160 20.95 29.02 38.61
C SER A 160 21.42 29.50 39.98
N GLN A 161 21.85 30.76 40.08
CA GLN A 161 22.19 31.41 41.34
C GLN A 161 20.94 31.72 42.17
N GLN A 162 19.82 32.07 41.52
CA GLN A 162 18.53 32.31 42.17
C GLN A 162 17.86 31.04 42.73
N LEU A 163 17.87 29.92 41.98
CA LEU A 163 17.31 28.63 42.42
C LEU A 163 18.02 28.01 43.64
N ARG A 164 19.27 28.40 43.91
CA ARG A 164 20.02 27.97 45.10
C ARG A 164 19.79 28.85 46.32
N LEU A 165 19.31 30.08 46.16
CA LEU A 165 18.95 30.93 47.31
C LEU A 165 17.74 30.39 48.07
N THR A 166 16.95 29.48 47.47
CA THR A 166 15.78 28.84 48.08
C THR A 166 16.04 27.44 48.63
N ALA A 167 17.18 26.79 48.29
CA ALA A 167 17.57 25.47 48.81
C ALA A 167 18.79 25.60 49.74
N ALA A 168 18.54 25.65 51.04
CA ALA A 168 19.60 25.80 52.04
C ALA A 168 20.55 24.58 52.09
N VAL A 169 21.82 24.88 52.42
CA VAL A 169 22.97 24.01 52.76
C VAL A 169 23.94 23.67 51.60
N GLY A 170 25.05 24.43 51.51
CA GLY A 170 26.33 23.99 50.93
C GLY A 170 27.04 24.92 49.92
N GLY A 171 27.99 25.75 50.41
CA GLY A 171 29.17 26.30 49.69
C GLY A 171 28.98 27.23 48.46
N PRO A 172 29.55 28.45 48.44
CA PRO A 172 29.47 29.36 47.28
C PRO A 172 30.49 29.00 46.18
N SER A 173 30.08 29.16 44.91
CA SER A 173 30.88 29.20 43.65
C SER A 173 31.16 27.94 42.81
N SER A 174 31.23 26.70 43.32
CA SER A 174 31.74 25.57 42.49
C SER A 174 30.80 25.06 41.38
N ALA A 175 29.48 25.16 41.54
CA ALA A 175 28.53 24.54 40.61
C ALA A 175 28.20 25.39 39.36
N ALA A 176 28.15 26.71 39.48
CA ALA A 176 27.92 27.61 38.34
C ALA A 176 29.13 27.65 37.40
N GLU A 177 30.34 27.60 37.97
CA GLU A 177 31.59 27.47 37.21
C GLU A 177 31.73 26.09 36.55
N ALA A 178 31.34 25.02 37.24
CA ALA A 178 31.27 23.69 36.64
C ALA A 178 30.20 23.58 35.53
N LEU A 179 29.06 24.29 35.66
CA LEU A 179 28.03 24.41 34.63
C LEU A 179 28.60 25.04 33.35
N LEU A 180 29.35 26.14 33.51
CA LEU A 180 30.04 26.85 32.44
C LEU A 180 31.11 26.00 31.76
N VAL A 181 31.90 25.27 32.53
CA VAL A 181 32.95 24.39 32.02
C VAL A 181 32.34 23.21 31.26
N ILE A 182 31.27 22.60 31.78
CA ILE A 182 30.58 21.47 31.14
C ILE A 182 29.82 21.92 29.88
N ALA A 183 29.14 23.07 29.92
CA ALA A 183 28.51 23.68 28.74
C ALA A 183 29.56 24.04 27.67
N ALA A 184 30.71 24.59 28.07
CA ALA A 184 31.82 24.90 27.15
C ALA A 184 32.44 23.64 26.53
N LEU A 185 32.61 22.57 27.32
CA LEU A 185 33.09 21.27 26.83
C LEU A 185 32.09 20.61 25.87
N MET A 186 30.79 20.73 26.13
CA MET A 186 29.73 20.25 25.25
C MET A 186 29.62 21.06 23.95
N MET A 187 29.74 22.39 23.99
CA MET A 187 29.84 23.24 22.79
C MET A 187 31.13 23.00 22.00
N ALA A 188 32.17 22.46 22.64
CA ALA A 188 33.42 22.03 22.00
C ALA A 188 33.38 20.58 21.47
N GLY A 189 32.27 19.84 21.66
CA GLY A 189 32.10 18.47 21.15
C GLY A 189 32.77 17.37 21.96
N ILE A 190 33.16 17.62 23.21
CA ILE A 190 33.94 16.69 24.03
C ILE A 190 33.02 15.94 25.01
N ALA A 191 32.91 14.61 24.87
CA ALA A 191 32.06 13.77 25.72
C ALA A 191 32.77 13.39 27.05
N PRO A 192 32.13 13.58 28.21
CA PRO A 192 32.70 13.13 29.49
C PRO A 192 32.47 11.62 29.70
N SER A 193 33.53 10.84 29.95
CA SER A 193 33.42 9.41 30.33
C SER A 193 34.40 8.99 31.44
N ARG A 194 34.03 7.95 32.22
CA ARG A 194 34.77 7.40 33.37
C ARG A 194 35.23 5.96 33.10
N ARG A 195 36.54 5.67 33.06
CA ARG A 195 37.13 4.36 33.43
C ARG A 195 38.59 4.51 33.94
N PRO A 196 38.97 3.94 35.09
CA PRO A 196 40.37 3.79 35.50
C PRO A 196 41.01 2.53 34.89
N VAL A 197 42.29 2.59 34.49
CA VAL A 197 42.97 1.47 33.77
C VAL A 197 43.94 0.69 34.66
N ALA A 198 44.52 1.29 35.71
CA ALA A 198 45.30 0.56 36.72
C ALA A 198 45.43 1.37 38.02
N ARG A 199 45.54 0.65 39.14
CA ARG A 199 45.83 1.19 40.49
C ARG A 199 47.11 0.54 40.99
N VAL A 200 48.13 1.35 41.29
CA VAL A 200 49.39 0.86 41.86
C VAL A 200 49.58 1.50 43.24
N PRO A 201 49.66 0.70 44.33
CA PRO A 201 49.96 1.21 45.66
C PRO A 201 51.44 1.60 45.74
N VAL A 202 51.72 2.75 46.35
CA VAL A 202 53.05 3.34 46.49
C VAL A 202 53.20 3.84 47.93
N VAL A 203 54.33 3.56 48.59
CA VAL A 203 54.60 3.99 49.97
C VAL A 203 55.53 5.21 49.95
N PHE A 204 55.09 6.33 50.48
CA PHE A 204 55.84 7.56 50.71
C PHE A 204 56.44 7.54 52.12
N GLY A 205 57.74 7.31 52.26
CA GLY A 205 58.43 7.56 53.53
C GLY A 205 58.65 9.05 53.75
N ARG A 206 58.46 9.57 54.97
CA ARG A 206 59.00 10.88 55.35
C ARG A 206 60.47 10.74 55.71
N LEU A 207 61.31 11.67 55.25
CA LEU A 207 62.65 11.86 55.80
C LEU A 207 62.56 12.92 56.90
N SER A 208 62.89 12.49 58.11
CA SER A 208 63.28 13.32 59.24
C SER A 208 64.52 14.13 58.88
N GLU A 209 64.60 15.38 59.34
CA GLU A 209 65.85 16.14 59.33
C GLU A 209 66.94 15.39 60.12
N PRO A 210 68.23 15.58 59.79
CA PRO A 210 69.30 14.90 60.48
C PRO A 210 69.55 15.56 61.84
N SER A 211 69.01 15.00 62.92
CA SER A 211 69.74 14.94 64.19
C SER A 211 69.18 13.88 65.14
N GLY A 212 70.04 12.90 65.47
CA GLY A 212 70.10 12.18 66.76
C GLY A 212 68.92 11.29 67.18
N ASP A 213 69.13 9.98 67.04
CA ASP A 213 68.62 8.89 67.90
C ASP A 213 67.11 8.81 68.22
N ALA A 214 66.31 8.30 67.28
CA ALA A 214 65.07 7.56 67.58
C ALA A 214 64.63 6.65 66.39
N PRO A 215 63.95 5.50 66.63
CA PRO A 215 63.66 4.49 65.61
C PRO A 215 62.44 4.82 64.72
N ALA A 216 62.38 4.15 63.57
CA ALA A 216 61.48 4.39 62.43
C ALA A 216 59.97 4.35 62.74
N ALA A 217 59.22 5.27 62.14
CA ALA A 217 57.76 5.23 62.03
C ALA A 217 57.33 5.25 60.55
N GLU A 218 56.27 4.49 60.23
CA GLU A 218 55.84 4.05 58.90
C GLU A 218 55.53 5.18 57.89
N GLY A 219 55.82 4.91 56.61
CA GLY A 219 55.53 5.82 55.50
C GLY A 219 54.04 5.85 55.12
N ALA A 220 53.55 7.00 54.64
CA ALA A 220 52.20 7.15 54.12
C ALA A 220 52.05 6.38 52.81
N THR A 221 51.05 5.53 52.68
CA THR A 221 50.75 4.91 51.39
C THR A 221 49.96 5.88 50.50
N GLY A 222 49.95 5.66 49.20
CA GLY A 222 49.08 6.33 48.25
C GLY A 222 48.99 5.55 46.95
N ILE A 223 47.96 5.81 46.16
CA ILE A 223 47.69 5.12 44.89
C ILE A 223 47.99 6.09 43.75
N LEU A 224 48.85 5.66 42.82
CA LEU A 224 49.00 6.29 41.52
C LEU A 224 47.92 5.72 40.59
N GLU A 225 46.99 6.58 40.18
CA GLU A 225 45.92 6.22 39.25
C GLU A 225 46.28 6.64 37.83
N LEU A 226 46.22 5.67 36.91
CA LEU A 226 46.43 5.85 35.49
C LEU A 226 45.10 6.15 34.77
N ARG A 227 45.03 7.27 34.04
CA ARG A 227 43.86 7.65 33.24
C ARG A 227 44.24 7.78 31.77
N GLU A 228 43.58 7.03 30.90
CA GLU A 228 43.81 7.07 29.44
C GLU A 228 42.84 8.00 28.71
N PHE A 229 43.32 8.63 27.64
CA PHE A 229 42.51 9.31 26.62
C PHE A 229 42.80 8.73 25.21
N PRO A 230 41.85 8.82 24.24
CA PRO A 230 42.04 8.29 22.88
C PRO A 230 43.11 9.03 22.07
N ALA A 231 43.57 8.43 20.97
CA ALA A 231 44.82 8.77 20.29
C ALA A 231 44.80 9.95 19.30
N GLY A 232 45.91 10.70 19.27
CA GLY A 232 46.39 11.44 18.09
C GLY A 232 47.49 10.67 17.33
N PRO A 233 47.98 11.15 16.16
CA PRO A 233 48.90 10.40 15.30
C PRO A 233 50.28 10.15 15.93
N ALA A 234 50.92 9.03 15.57
CA ALA A 234 52.18 8.55 16.15
C ALA A 234 53.39 9.48 15.89
N GLY A 235 54.13 9.79 16.97
CA GLY A 235 55.44 10.48 16.92
C GLY A 235 55.65 11.67 17.86
N LEU A 236 54.77 11.92 18.83
CA LEU A 236 54.71 13.19 19.57
C LEU A 236 55.27 13.21 21.00
N TYR A 237 55.88 12.14 21.52
CA TYR A 237 56.38 12.12 22.91
C TYR A 237 57.77 11.46 23.05
N PRO A 238 58.70 12.00 23.84
CA PRO A 238 60.02 11.42 24.05
C PRO A 238 59.94 10.16 24.92
N ASP A 239 60.84 9.21 24.70
CA ASP A 239 61.03 8.07 25.60
C ASP A 239 61.51 8.58 26.97
N PRO A 240 60.77 8.38 28.08
CA PRO A 240 61.17 8.83 29.42
C PRO A 240 62.53 8.27 29.86
N ARG A 241 62.97 7.15 29.27
CA ARG A 241 64.29 6.55 29.52
C ARG A 241 65.45 7.38 28.96
N THR A 242 65.17 8.43 28.18
CA THR A 242 66.16 9.31 27.54
C THR A 242 66.09 10.77 28.04
N MET A 243 65.31 11.02 29.11
CA MET A 243 65.22 12.34 29.75
C MET A 243 66.25 12.47 30.88
N ASP A 244 67.43 13.02 30.60
CA ASP A 244 68.53 13.16 31.59
C ASP A 244 68.32 14.27 32.65
N GLY A 245 67.11 14.82 32.77
CA GLY A 245 66.82 16.02 33.58
C GLY A 245 66.05 15.80 34.88
N VAL A 246 65.65 14.56 35.22
CA VAL A 246 64.86 14.28 36.45
C VAL A 246 65.75 13.58 37.48
N ARG A 247 66.32 14.34 38.41
CA ARG A 247 67.02 13.76 39.58
C ARG A 247 66.20 13.99 40.84
N SER A 248 65.68 12.90 41.40
CA SER A 248 65.36 12.82 42.83
C SER A 248 66.65 12.43 43.58
N PRO A 249 66.94 12.94 44.79
CA PRO A 249 68.16 12.58 45.52
C PRO A 249 68.27 11.08 45.81
N ASN A 250 67.16 10.35 45.72
CA ASN A 250 67.07 8.94 45.97
C ASN A 250 66.63 8.32 44.63
N GLY A 251 67.55 7.70 43.89
CA GLY A 251 67.36 7.22 42.50
C GLY A 251 66.19 6.25 42.23
N GLN A 252 65.30 6.00 43.20
CA GLN A 252 64.13 5.15 43.10
C GLN A 252 62.98 5.77 42.28
N PHE A 253 62.83 7.10 42.20
CA PHE A 253 61.81 7.72 41.35
C PHE A 253 62.06 7.45 39.86
N ALA A 254 63.31 7.59 39.41
CA ALA A 254 63.71 7.26 38.04
C ALA A 254 63.62 5.75 37.74
N ALA A 255 63.90 4.89 38.74
CA ALA A 255 63.76 3.44 38.60
C ALA A 255 62.30 2.97 38.56
N ALA A 256 61.41 3.56 39.37
CA ALA A 256 59.98 3.28 39.37
C ALA A 256 59.29 3.77 38.09
N LEU A 257 59.67 4.95 37.57
CA LEU A 257 59.23 5.46 36.27
C LEU A 257 59.72 4.54 35.13
N GLY A 258 60.95 4.04 35.22
CA GLY A 258 61.52 3.08 34.27
C GLY A 258 60.86 1.68 34.31
N ALA A 259 60.43 1.21 35.48
CA ALA A 259 59.71 -0.05 35.65
C ALA A 259 58.25 0.05 35.16
N ALA A 260 57.56 1.14 35.47
CA ALA A 260 56.21 1.44 34.96
C ALA A 260 56.20 1.53 33.41
N TRP A 261 57.24 2.13 32.83
CA TRP A 261 57.39 2.19 31.37
C TRP A 261 57.72 0.82 30.74
N ARG A 262 58.44 -0.07 31.43
CA ARG A 262 58.70 -1.44 30.96
C ARG A 262 57.45 -2.33 31.00
N LEU A 263 56.60 -2.18 32.01
CA LEU A 263 55.29 -2.85 32.04
C LEU A 263 54.36 -2.36 30.93
N ALA A 264 54.60 -1.14 30.42
CA ALA A 264 53.81 -0.51 29.37
C ALA A 264 54.31 -0.74 27.92
N GLY A 265 55.24 -1.68 27.65
CA GLY A 265 55.57 -2.04 26.26
C GLY A 265 56.12 -3.46 26.09
N PRO A 266 55.98 -4.12 24.91
CA PRO A 266 55.59 -3.59 23.61
C PRO A 266 54.42 -4.37 22.96
N GLN A 267 53.26 -3.75 22.75
CA GLN A 267 52.45 -3.96 21.55
C GLN A 267 51.55 -2.74 21.31
N GLN A 268 51.81 -2.10 20.17
CA GLN A 268 50.90 -1.30 19.35
C GLN A 268 50.17 -0.07 19.95
N ASN A 269 50.57 1.08 19.40
CA ASN A 269 49.72 2.16 18.90
C ASN A 269 48.83 2.94 19.89
N SER A 270 49.38 4.12 20.24
CA SER A 270 48.66 5.39 20.26
C SER A 270 47.66 5.58 21.42
N ARG A 271 48.14 5.95 22.62
CA ARG A 271 47.29 6.49 23.71
C ARG A 271 48.03 7.58 24.50
N CYS A 272 47.29 8.57 25.01
CA CYS A 272 47.78 9.61 25.92
C CYS A 272 47.38 9.23 27.35
N VAL A 273 48.25 9.48 28.34
CA VAL A 273 48.02 9.05 29.74
C VAL A 273 48.28 10.18 30.74
N VAL A 274 47.38 10.34 31.71
CA VAL A 274 47.50 11.29 32.82
C VAL A 274 47.59 10.50 34.13
N TRP A 275 48.53 10.87 34.98
CA TRP A 275 48.73 10.25 36.30
C TRP A 275 48.16 11.15 37.39
N ARG A 276 47.35 10.57 38.28
CA ARG A 276 46.86 11.24 39.49
C ARG A 276 47.50 10.57 40.70
N ILE A 277 48.06 11.37 41.61
CA ILE A 277 48.57 10.90 42.90
C ILE A 277 47.43 11.05 43.92
N VAL A 278 47.04 9.95 44.56
CA VAL A 278 46.06 9.93 45.66
C VAL A 278 46.81 9.43 46.89
N LEU A 279 47.04 10.29 47.87
CA LEU A 279 47.66 9.89 49.15
C LEU A 279 46.59 9.19 50.00
N SER A 280 46.87 8.00 50.55
CA SER A 280 45.86 7.24 51.30
C SER A 280 45.71 7.64 52.77
N ASP A 281 46.55 8.55 53.28
CA ASP A 281 46.33 9.23 54.57
C ASP A 281 46.56 10.74 54.43
N GLU A 282 45.80 11.54 55.19
CA GLU A 282 45.85 13.01 55.22
C GLU A 282 47.26 13.53 55.58
N ALA A 283 48.11 13.77 54.58
CA ALA A 283 49.37 14.50 54.73
C ALA A 283 49.66 15.40 53.51
N ALA A 284 49.99 16.67 53.77
CA ALA A 284 50.16 17.72 52.77
C ALA A 284 51.24 17.45 51.70
N ALA A 285 50.99 17.95 50.48
CA ALA A 285 51.87 17.84 49.32
C ALA A 285 53.15 18.72 49.43
N PRO A 286 54.28 18.37 48.78
CA PRO A 286 55.53 19.13 48.85
C PRO A 286 55.49 20.43 48.03
N ASP A 287 56.15 21.47 48.53
CA ASP A 287 55.91 22.86 48.13
C ASP A 287 56.66 23.36 46.87
N ARG A 288 57.57 22.61 46.21
CA ARG A 288 58.23 23.09 44.97
C ARG A 288 58.96 22.04 44.10
N ILE A 289 58.98 22.27 42.78
CA ILE A 289 59.80 21.56 41.76
C ILE A 289 60.34 22.59 40.71
N GLU A 290 61.64 22.56 40.33
CA GLU A 290 62.27 23.44 39.31
C GLU A 290 63.31 22.74 38.39
N GLY A 291 63.53 23.20 37.12
CA GLY A 291 64.75 22.97 36.30
C GLY A 291 64.61 22.48 34.82
N PRO A 292 65.56 22.72 33.86
CA PRO A 292 65.25 23.15 32.46
C PRO A 292 65.62 22.22 31.27
N SER A 293 64.76 22.16 30.24
CA SER A 293 65.05 22.56 28.84
C SER A 293 63.75 22.57 28.00
N LEU A 294 63.60 23.62 27.21
CA LEU A 294 62.37 24.40 27.10
C LEU A 294 62.08 24.69 25.61
N GLY A 295 61.75 23.65 24.84
CA GLY A 295 61.57 23.79 23.38
C GLY A 295 60.10 23.77 22.90
N VAL A 296 59.22 23.09 23.62
CA VAL A 296 57.79 23.00 23.26
C VAL A 296 56.89 23.38 24.44
N ALA A 297 57.31 23.06 25.66
CA ALA A 297 56.73 23.62 26.89
C ALA A 297 56.94 25.14 27.00
N PHE A 298 58.03 25.69 26.44
CA PHE A 298 58.32 27.12 26.48
C PHE A 298 57.53 27.93 25.45
N ALA A 299 57.22 27.37 24.28
CA ALA A 299 56.35 28.05 23.30
C ALA A 299 54.92 28.22 23.85
N LEU A 300 54.47 27.30 24.70
CA LEU A 300 53.20 27.41 25.43
C LEU A 300 53.30 28.36 26.64
N GLY A 301 54.42 28.39 27.36
CA GLY A 301 54.68 29.34 28.44
C GLY A 301 54.88 30.79 27.98
N LEU A 302 55.54 31.03 26.85
CA LEU A 302 55.78 32.36 26.29
C LEU A 302 54.49 33.01 25.75
N ARG A 303 53.50 32.21 25.32
CA ARG A 303 52.15 32.68 24.97
C ARG A 303 51.45 33.33 26.18
N ALA A 304 51.71 32.83 27.39
CA ALA A 304 51.16 33.35 28.65
C ALA A 304 51.93 34.61 29.14
N LEU A 305 53.25 34.65 28.94
CA LEU A 305 54.10 35.80 29.30
C LEU A 305 53.91 37.02 28.39
N LEU A 306 53.71 36.82 27.08
CA LEU A 306 53.40 37.88 26.12
C LEU A 306 51.99 38.48 26.30
N TRP A 307 51.16 37.89 27.17
CA TRP A 307 49.89 38.48 27.58
C TRP A 307 50.05 39.56 28.67
N ARG A 308 51.23 39.63 29.32
CA ARG A 308 51.56 40.66 30.34
C ARG A 308 52.49 41.78 29.84
N ARG A 309 52.82 41.83 28.54
CA ARG A 309 53.46 43.00 27.88
C ARG A 309 52.80 43.28 26.50
N PRO A 310 51.95 44.31 26.36
CA PRO A 310 51.13 44.52 25.16
C PRO A 310 51.91 44.92 23.88
N GLY A 311 53.22 45.23 23.96
CA GLY A 311 53.99 45.80 22.85
C GLY A 311 54.59 44.82 21.84
N ALA A 312 54.46 43.49 22.02
CA ALA A 312 55.20 42.50 21.21
C ALA A 312 54.27 41.51 20.47
N SER A 313 53.27 42.03 19.75
CA SER A 313 52.28 41.21 19.00
C SER A 313 52.86 40.43 17.81
N TRP A 314 53.96 40.89 17.23
CA TRP A 314 54.53 40.33 15.99
C TRP A 314 55.16 38.93 16.13
N LEU A 315 55.48 38.48 17.34
CA LEU A 315 56.01 37.12 17.60
C LEU A 315 54.92 36.04 17.54
N ARG A 316 53.63 36.39 17.69
CA ARG A 316 52.52 35.44 17.60
C ARG A 316 52.30 34.91 16.18
N ASP A 317 52.39 35.76 15.16
CA ASP A 317 52.06 35.35 13.78
C ASP A 317 53.13 34.46 13.13
N VAL A 318 54.36 34.50 13.62
CA VAL A 318 55.48 33.77 13.02
C VAL A 318 55.57 32.31 13.49
N PHE A 319 55.15 32.01 14.72
CA PHE A 319 55.29 30.66 15.31
C PHE A 319 54.08 29.73 15.09
N TYR A 320 52.88 30.26 14.89
CA TYR A 320 51.68 29.45 14.65
C TYR A 320 51.57 28.93 13.19
N GLY A 321 52.49 29.32 12.30
CA GLY A 321 52.50 28.96 10.88
C GLY A 321 53.23 27.67 10.49
N LEU A 322 53.95 27.01 11.41
CA LEU A 322 54.82 25.87 11.08
C LEU A 322 54.06 24.54 11.11
N ARG A 323 54.10 23.77 10.00
CA ARG A 323 53.40 22.46 9.84
C ARG A 323 54.34 21.29 9.55
N SER A 324 53.81 20.10 9.82
CA SER A 324 54.45 18.80 10.10
C SER A 324 55.48 18.24 9.13
N ARG A 325 55.75 18.86 7.96
CA ARG A 325 56.80 18.42 7.02
C ARG A 325 57.91 19.42 6.72
N THR A 326 57.89 20.59 7.37
CA THR A 326 58.96 21.60 7.27
C THR A 326 59.49 21.91 8.66
N ALA A 327 60.77 21.68 8.89
CA ALA A 327 61.44 22.00 10.15
C ALA A 327 62.16 23.35 10.01
N VAL A 328 62.01 24.23 11.00
CA VAL A 328 62.85 25.42 11.14
C VAL A 328 63.75 25.19 12.35
N THR A 329 65.06 25.28 12.16
CA THR A 329 66.02 25.11 13.26
C THR A 329 66.75 26.43 13.46
N GLY A 330 66.80 26.94 14.69
CA GLY A 330 67.47 28.20 15.00
C GLY A 330 67.28 28.57 16.47
N ALA A 331 68.27 29.22 17.06
CA ALA A 331 68.05 30.04 18.24
C ALA A 331 67.75 31.46 17.76
N ILE A 332 67.03 32.24 18.55
CA ILE A 332 66.56 33.57 18.17
C ILE A 332 67.07 34.53 19.21
N ASP A 333 67.69 35.62 18.76
CA ASP A 333 68.06 36.71 19.65
C ASP A 333 66.87 37.62 19.95
N THR A 334 67.09 38.66 20.77
CA THR A 334 66.02 39.57 21.20
C THR A 334 65.35 40.33 20.05
N ASP A 335 65.98 40.40 18.87
CA ASP A 335 65.53 41.19 17.72
C ASP A 335 64.93 40.32 16.59
N GLY A 336 64.91 38.99 16.77
CA GLY A 336 64.27 38.06 15.82
C GLY A 336 65.18 37.54 14.72
N HIS A 337 66.50 37.71 14.86
CA HIS A 337 67.48 37.12 13.96
C HIS A 337 67.75 35.68 14.34
N LEU A 338 67.92 34.83 13.32
CA LEU A 338 68.21 33.41 13.51
C LEU A 338 69.72 33.25 13.72
N ILE A 339 70.11 32.93 14.95
CA ILE A 339 71.50 32.74 15.36
C ILE A 339 71.93 31.27 15.26
N ARG A 340 73.24 31.06 15.19
CA ARG A 340 73.86 29.75 14.94
C ARG A 340 73.50 28.73 16.02
N VAL A 341 73.21 27.48 15.61
CA VAL A 341 72.86 26.38 16.52
C VAL A 341 73.80 25.20 16.32
N ALA A 342 74.21 24.57 17.42
CA ALA A 342 75.06 23.38 17.42
C ALA A 342 74.31 22.10 16.99
N GLY A 343 75.10 21.11 16.51
CA GLY A 343 74.63 19.76 16.18
C GLY A 343 73.80 19.68 14.90
N MET A 344 74.21 20.37 13.83
CA MET A 344 73.40 20.50 12.60
C MET A 344 73.39 19.22 11.76
N ASP A 345 74.44 18.41 11.80
CA ASP A 345 74.56 17.17 11.01
C ASP A 345 73.53 16.11 11.43
N ALA A 346 73.31 15.94 12.75
CA ALA A 346 72.28 15.06 13.29
C ALA A 346 70.87 15.50 12.89
N LYS A 347 70.65 16.82 12.77
CA LYS A 347 69.37 17.41 12.37
C LYS A 347 69.12 17.22 10.89
N LEU A 348 70.12 17.40 10.03
CA LEU A 348 70.04 17.12 8.59
C LEU A 348 69.78 15.64 8.31
N LEU A 349 70.43 14.73 9.06
CA LEU A 349 70.21 13.29 8.94
C LEU A 349 68.79 12.87 9.35
N ALA A 350 68.24 13.48 10.41
CA ALA A 350 66.88 13.24 10.86
C ALA A 350 65.85 13.76 9.84
N VAL A 351 66.12 14.92 9.23
CA VAL A 351 65.31 15.53 8.17
C VAL A 351 65.28 14.63 6.92
N ARG A 352 66.43 14.11 6.45
CA ARG A 352 66.50 13.18 5.30
C ARG A 352 65.76 11.86 5.57
N ARG A 353 65.96 11.23 6.74
CA ARG A 353 65.30 9.96 7.09
C ARG A 353 63.78 10.05 7.17
N LYS A 354 63.23 11.25 7.44
CA LYS A 354 61.79 11.48 7.59
C LYS A 354 61.16 12.23 6.40
N GLY A 355 61.97 12.61 5.41
CA GLY A 355 61.51 13.32 4.20
C GLY A 355 61.00 14.74 4.49
N PHE A 356 61.64 15.44 5.41
CA PHE A 356 61.30 16.82 5.78
C PHE A 356 62.09 17.84 4.96
N ARG A 357 61.53 19.04 4.79
CA ARG A 357 62.25 20.20 4.23
C ARG A 357 62.76 21.06 5.38
N LEU A 358 63.99 21.56 5.31
CA LEU A 358 64.62 22.31 6.41
C LEU A 358 64.77 23.79 6.04
N VAL A 359 64.48 24.67 6.99
CA VAL A 359 64.92 26.06 6.95
C VAL A 359 65.92 26.29 8.08
N ALA A 360 67.18 26.54 7.73
CA ALA A 360 68.29 26.69 8.67
C ALA A 360 68.71 28.16 8.82
N PRO A 361 69.38 28.55 9.92
CA PRO A 361 69.88 29.91 10.09
C PRO A 361 70.95 30.18 9.05
N GLU A 362 70.97 31.40 8.53
CA GLU A 362 72.01 31.86 7.61
C GLU A 362 73.42 31.65 8.18
N ALA A 363 73.58 31.83 9.50
CA ALA A 363 74.84 31.63 10.23
C ALA A 363 75.34 30.16 10.28
N ASN A 364 74.51 29.16 9.95
CA ASN A 364 74.92 27.76 9.80
C ASN A 364 75.16 27.36 8.33
N ARG A 365 75.10 28.30 7.36
CA ARG A 365 75.20 27.97 5.93
C ARG A 365 76.47 27.23 5.57
N LEU A 366 77.62 27.62 6.12
CA LEU A 366 78.91 26.96 5.84
C LEU A 366 78.94 25.51 6.34
N GLU A 367 78.39 25.25 7.53
CA GLU A 367 78.29 23.91 8.16
C GLU A 367 77.33 22.99 7.39
N VAL A 368 76.20 23.54 6.91
CA VAL A 368 75.20 22.79 6.13
C VAL A 368 75.61 22.57 4.67
N SER A 369 76.33 23.51 4.07
CA SER A 369 76.81 23.40 2.68
C SER A 369 77.95 22.38 2.55
N ALA A 370 78.75 22.19 3.60
CA ALA A 370 79.77 21.15 3.68
C ALA A 370 79.18 19.72 3.68
N ALA A 371 77.93 19.53 4.11
CA ALA A 371 77.22 18.26 4.14
C ALA A 371 76.46 17.91 2.83
N ALA A 372 76.66 18.71 1.77
CA ALA A 372 76.16 18.53 0.39
C ALA A 372 74.70 18.01 0.25
N PRO A 373 73.67 18.74 0.75
CA PRO A 373 72.27 18.36 0.55
C PRO A 373 71.78 18.62 -0.89
N PRO A 374 70.75 17.87 -1.38
CA PRO A 374 70.18 18.09 -2.72
C PRO A 374 69.61 19.51 -2.88
N PRO A 375 69.78 20.17 -4.05
CA PRO A 375 69.26 21.51 -4.28
C PRO A 375 67.72 21.51 -4.21
N GLY A 376 67.16 22.11 -3.17
CA GLY A 376 65.70 22.25 -2.95
C GLY A 376 65.16 21.74 -1.62
N GLU A 377 65.93 20.98 -0.83
CA GLU A 377 65.49 20.46 0.48
C GLU A 377 65.81 21.40 1.66
N VAL A 378 66.82 22.26 1.52
CA VAL A 378 67.22 23.22 2.56
C VAL A 378 67.17 24.64 2.03
N ARG A 379 66.53 25.55 2.77
CA ARG A 379 66.61 27.00 2.56
C ARG A 379 67.26 27.67 3.76
N PHE A 380 67.93 28.78 3.55
CA PHE A 380 68.53 29.56 4.64
C PHE A 380 67.77 30.86 4.83
N ALA A 381 67.61 31.26 6.08
CA ALA A 381 66.96 32.51 6.46
C ALA A 381 67.79 33.21 7.53
N ALA A 382 67.97 34.53 7.37
CA ALA A 382 68.66 35.34 8.37
C ALA A 382 67.73 35.80 9.50
N THR A 383 66.42 35.86 9.21
CA THR A 383 65.39 36.32 10.14
C THR A 383 64.20 35.37 10.20
N LEU A 384 63.49 35.39 11.32
CA LEU A 384 62.33 34.53 11.54
C LEU A 384 61.17 34.79 10.54
N ARG A 385 61.00 36.05 10.09
CA ARG A 385 59.98 36.44 9.10
C ARG A 385 60.26 35.89 7.71
N GLU A 386 61.54 35.78 7.35
CA GLU A 386 61.97 35.23 6.06
C GLU A 386 61.79 33.71 6.02
N ALA A 387 62.09 33.03 7.13
CA ALA A 387 61.83 31.59 7.29
C ALA A 387 60.34 31.23 7.14
N ASP A 388 59.45 32.05 7.71
CA ASP A 388 58.00 31.87 7.63
C ASP A 388 57.46 32.14 6.21
N ARG A 389 57.97 33.14 5.50
CA ARG A 389 57.58 33.41 4.10
C ARG A 389 57.90 32.21 3.19
N TYR A 390 59.06 31.57 3.37
CA TYR A 390 59.43 30.35 2.65
C TYR A 390 58.59 29.13 3.04
N ALA A 391 58.14 29.02 4.29
CA ALA A 391 57.23 27.96 4.72
C ALA A 391 55.82 28.09 4.10
N ARG A 392 55.34 29.33 3.87
CA ARG A 392 53.99 29.59 3.31
C ARG A 392 53.87 29.34 1.80
N GLN A 393 54.88 29.65 1.00
CA GLN A 393 54.83 29.48 -0.48
C GLN A 393 54.62 28.03 -0.93
N PHE A 394 55.00 27.03 -0.12
CA PHE A 394 54.77 25.61 -0.42
C PHE A 394 53.31 25.13 -0.20
N ARG A 395 52.43 25.96 0.39
CA ARG A 395 51.06 25.57 0.81
C ARG A 395 49.98 25.76 -0.27
N THR A 396 50.07 26.79 -1.09
CA THR A 396 48.94 27.25 -1.93
C THR A 396 48.68 26.36 -3.15
N GLY A 397 49.69 25.68 -3.70
CA GLY A 397 49.53 24.84 -4.90
C GLY A 397 48.76 23.51 -4.69
N ARG A 398 48.90 22.84 -3.55
CA ARG A 398 48.32 21.49 -3.33
C ARG A 398 46.91 21.49 -2.75
N ILE A 399 46.57 22.47 -1.92
CA ILE A 399 45.23 22.57 -1.31
C ILE A 399 44.21 23.02 -2.36
N ALA A 400 44.58 23.93 -3.27
CA ALA A 400 43.71 24.34 -4.36
C ALA A 400 43.34 23.17 -5.28
N VAL A 401 44.31 22.33 -5.67
CA VAL A 401 44.06 21.17 -6.55
C VAL A 401 43.24 20.08 -5.86
N ALA A 402 43.52 19.77 -4.58
CA ALA A 402 42.75 18.77 -3.84
C ALA A 402 41.32 19.24 -3.52
N ALA A 403 41.13 20.53 -3.20
CA ALA A 403 39.82 21.11 -2.97
C ALA A 403 39.00 21.18 -4.27
N LEU A 404 39.63 21.52 -5.41
CA LEU A 404 38.98 21.50 -6.72
C LEU A 404 38.59 20.08 -7.15
N ALA A 405 39.45 19.07 -6.89
CA ALA A 405 39.14 17.67 -7.18
C ALA A 405 37.97 17.14 -6.33
N LEU A 406 37.95 17.42 -5.03
CA LEU A 406 36.84 17.04 -4.14
C LEU A 406 35.55 17.78 -4.48
N ALA A 407 35.62 19.06 -4.83
CA ALA A 407 34.46 19.83 -5.29
C ALA A 407 33.91 19.28 -6.62
N ALA A 408 34.77 18.88 -7.57
CA ALA A 408 34.36 18.26 -8.82
C ALA A 408 33.68 16.90 -8.60
N VAL A 409 34.21 16.05 -7.70
CA VAL A 409 33.58 14.76 -7.35
C VAL A 409 32.24 14.97 -6.64
N ALA A 410 32.16 15.89 -5.67
CA ALA A 410 30.92 16.20 -4.99
C ALA A 410 29.86 16.79 -5.94
N ALA A 411 30.27 17.67 -6.86
CA ALA A 411 29.39 18.20 -7.90
C ALA A 411 28.93 17.12 -8.87
N GLY A 412 29.81 16.18 -9.25
CA GLY A 412 29.46 15.02 -10.08
C GLY A 412 28.44 14.10 -9.41
N VAL A 413 28.66 13.73 -8.14
CA VAL A 413 27.71 12.90 -7.36
C VAL A 413 26.38 13.63 -7.14
N PHE A 414 26.41 14.92 -6.83
CA PHE A 414 25.21 15.73 -6.68
C PHE A 414 24.43 15.84 -8.00
N ALA A 415 25.11 16.04 -9.13
CA ALA A 415 24.49 16.09 -10.45
C ALA A 415 23.85 14.75 -10.83
N VAL A 416 24.51 13.61 -10.55
CA VAL A 416 23.93 12.27 -10.79
C VAL A 416 22.72 12.01 -9.90
N HIS A 417 22.78 12.38 -8.62
CA HIS A 417 21.64 12.21 -7.70
C HIS A 417 20.46 13.12 -8.07
N GLN A 418 20.73 14.39 -8.43
CA GLN A 418 19.70 15.32 -8.91
C GLN A 418 19.11 14.85 -10.24
N ASN A 419 19.94 14.33 -11.15
CA ASN A 419 19.45 13.74 -12.40
C ASN A 419 18.57 12.51 -12.14
N GLY A 420 18.93 11.65 -11.19
CA GLY A 420 18.11 10.51 -10.78
C GLY A 420 16.76 10.93 -10.18
N LEU A 421 16.74 11.94 -9.32
CA LEU A 421 15.50 12.49 -8.75
C LEU A 421 14.66 13.21 -9.82
N ALA A 422 15.29 13.95 -10.74
CA ALA A 422 14.62 14.61 -11.84
C ALA A 422 14.00 13.61 -12.81
N GLN A 423 14.72 12.53 -13.16
CA GLN A 423 14.21 11.44 -13.99
C GLN A 423 13.03 10.73 -13.32
N ALA A 424 13.13 10.41 -12.02
CA ALA A 424 12.02 9.80 -11.27
C ALA A 424 10.80 10.73 -11.18
N GLY A 425 11.02 12.03 -11.03
CA GLY A 425 9.97 13.06 -11.07
C GLY A 425 9.31 13.16 -12.44
N GLN A 426 10.09 13.20 -13.53
CA GLN A 426 9.59 13.23 -14.90
C GLN A 426 8.79 11.98 -15.26
N GLN A 427 9.27 10.79 -14.88
CA GLN A 427 8.55 9.53 -15.13
C GLN A 427 7.22 9.49 -14.37
N THR A 428 7.19 9.97 -13.12
CA THR A 428 5.95 10.05 -12.34
C THR A 428 4.96 11.06 -12.95
N ALA A 429 5.45 12.22 -13.39
CA ALA A 429 4.63 13.22 -14.07
C ALA A 429 4.04 12.67 -15.38
N LEU A 430 4.85 11.96 -16.18
CA LEU A 430 4.39 11.32 -17.41
C LEU A 430 3.30 10.27 -17.14
N VAL A 431 3.50 9.37 -16.17
CA VAL A 431 2.50 8.36 -15.81
C VAL A 431 1.20 9.00 -15.33
N ASN A 432 1.28 10.08 -14.55
CA ASN A 432 0.10 10.80 -14.10
C ASN A 432 -0.64 11.50 -15.24
N GLN A 433 0.09 12.04 -16.22
CA GLN A 433 -0.50 12.62 -17.42
C GLN A 433 -1.22 11.55 -18.27
N ILE A 434 -0.57 10.40 -18.51
CA ILE A 434 -1.14 9.28 -19.26
C ILE A 434 -2.43 8.78 -18.58
N ALA A 435 -2.38 8.59 -17.26
CA ALA A 435 -3.56 8.16 -16.52
C ALA A 435 -4.69 9.18 -16.52
N ALA A 436 -4.38 10.47 -16.40
CA ALA A 436 -5.40 11.52 -16.49
C ALA A 436 -6.08 11.53 -17.88
N GLN A 437 -5.35 11.19 -18.94
CA GLN A 437 -5.94 11.03 -20.28
C GLN A 437 -6.82 9.78 -20.36
N ALA A 438 -6.42 8.66 -19.75
CA ALA A 438 -7.28 7.48 -19.63
C ALA A 438 -8.56 7.82 -18.85
N ASP A 439 -8.46 8.56 -17.74
CA ASP A 439 -9.61 8.98 -16.94
C ASP A 439 -10.60 9.84 -17.73
N GLN A 440 -10.10 10.73 -18.59
CA GLN A 440 -10.95 11.56 -19.47
C GLN A 440 -11.63 10.75 -20.58
N LEU A 441 -10.97 9.71 -21.10
CA LEU A 441 -11.53 8.86 -22.15
C LEU A 441 -12.54 7.87 -21.61
N ARG A 442 -12.41 7.44 -20.36
CA ARG A 442 -13.17 6.30 -19.83
C ARG A 442 -14.69 6.37 -19.99
N PRO A 443 -15.36 7.54 -19.82
CA PRO A 443 -16.80 7.64 -20.04
C PRO A 443 -17.23 7.46 -21.51
N THR A 444 -16.34 7.75 -22.47
CA THR A 444 -16.66 7.78 -23.91
C THR A 444 -16.04 6.62 -24.69
N ASP A 445 -14.87 6.17 -24.28
CA ASP A 445 -14.11 5.04 -24.85
C ASP A 445 -13.39 4.27 -23.73
N PRO A 446 -14.12 3.42 -22.97
CA PRO A 446 -13.54 2.62 -21.91
C PRO A 446 -12.49 1.62 -22.43
N SER A 447 -12.61 1.16 -23.68
CA SER A 447 -11.64 0.26 -24.32
C SER A 447 -10.27 0.92 -24.48
N LEU A 448 -10.23 2.11 -25.08
CA LEU A 448 -8.99 2.85 -25.26
C LEU A 448 -8.41 3.30 -23.91
N ALA A 449 -9.25 3.71 -22.97
CA ALA A 449 -8.82 4.05 -21.61
C ALA A 449 -8.12 2.86 -20.94
N ALA A 450 -8.71 1.66 -20.99
CA ALA A 450 -8.12 0.44 -20.43
C ALA A 450 -6.76 0.10 -21.08
N ARG A 451 -6.63 0.28 -22.41
CA ARG A 451 -5.34 0.11 -23.13
C ARG A 451 -4.28 1.11 -22.68
N ILE A 452 -4.67 2.35 -22.42
CA ILE A 452 -3.77 3.40 -21.91
C ILE A 452 -3.36 3.10 -20.46
N ASP A 453 -4.29 2.62 -19.63
CA ASP A 453 -4.03 2.26 -18.24
C ASP A 453 -3.07 1.06 -18.11
N ILE A 454 -3.07 0.11 -19.05
CA ILE A 454 -2.02 -0.92 -19.16
C ILE A 454 -0.63 -0.30 -19.33
N GLU A 455 -0.48 0.66 -20.24
CA GLU A 455 0.81 1.31 -20.47
C GLU A 455 1.24 2.16 -19.27
N ALA A 456 0.31 2.85 -18.63
CA ALA A 456 0.57 3.55 -17.37
C ALA A 456 1.06 2.59 -16.26
N TYR A 457 0.43 1.42 -16.13
CA TYR A 457 0.83 0.38 -15.19
C TYR A 457 2.23 -0.18 -15.51
N ARG A 458 2.50 -0.50 -16.79
CA ARG A 458 3.82 -1.00 -17.25
C ARG A 458 4.96 -0.02 -16.99
N LEU A 459 4.70 1.28 -17.13
CA LEU A 459 5.70 2.32 -16.86
C LEU A 459 6.03 2.46 -15.37
N LYS A 460 5.02 2.35 -14.50
CA LYS A 460 5.19 2.44 -13.05
C LYS A 460 4.05 1.71 -12.33
N PRO A 461 4.25 0.43 -11.94
CA PRO A 461 3.27 -0.31 -11.16
C PRO A 461 3.10 0.34 -9.78
N THR A 462 1.92 0.86 -9.49
CA THR A 462 1.53 1.35 -8.16
C THR A 462 0.20 0.73 -7.75
N GLY A 463 -0.13 0.76 -6.46
CA GLY A 463 -1.43 0.26 -5.96
C GLY A 463 -2.62 0.91 -6.68
N ASP A 464 -2.59 2.23 -6.90
CA ASP A 464 -3.66 2.93 -7.63
C ASP A 464 -3.80 2.47 -9.08
N ARG A 465 -2.69 2.13 -9.75
CA ARG A 465 -2.71 1.60 -11.12
C ARG A 465 -3.19 0.15 -11.15
N TYR A 466 -2.86 -0.62 -10.11
CA TYR A 466 -3.37 -1.96 -9.92
C TYR A 466 -4.90 -1.95 -9.80
N THR A 467 -5.46 -1.15 -8.89
CA THR A 467 -6.93 -1.13 -8.69
C THR A 467 -7.65 -0.64 -9.93
N ARG A 468 -7.13 0.40 -10.60
CA ARG A 468 -7.61 0.89 -11.90
C ARG A 468 -7.70 -0.22 -12.96
N LEU A 469 -6.64 -1.02 -13.09
CA LEU A 469 -6.56 -2.10 -14.08
C LEU A 469 -7.57 -3.21 -13.81
N ILE A 470 -7.74 -3.61 -12.54
CA ILE A 470 -8.75 -4.59 -12.13
C ILE A 470 -10.16 -4.06 -12.40
N GLU A 471 -10.44 -2.77 -12.14
CA GLU A 471 -11.73 -2.16 -12.49
C GLU A 471 -11.99 -2.20 -13.99
N ASP A 472 -11.00 -1.85 -14.81
CA ASP A 472 -11.18 -1.75 -16.25
C ASP A 472 -11.44 -3.14 -16.89
N ALA A 473 -10.81 -4.21 -16.39
CA ALA A 473 -11.12 -5.57 -16.85
C ALA A 473 -12.51 -6.08 -16.42
N ASN A 474 -13.06 -5.53 -15.33
CA ASN A 474 -14.39 -5.87 -14.82
C ASN A 474 -15.48 -4.90 -15.31
N ARG A 475 -15.20 -4.16 -16.40
CA ARG A 475 -16.16 -3.33 -17.12
C ARG A 475 -16.42 -3.89 -18.51
N PRO A 476 -17.58 -3.60 -19.12
CA PRO A 476 -17.80 -3.89 -20.53
C PRO A 476 -16.80 -3.15 -21.41
N LEU A 477 -16.06 -3.89 -22.22
CA LEU A 477 -15.09 -3.38 -23.19
C LEU A 477 -15.57 -3.72 -24.59
N SER A 478 -15.16 -2.95 -25.60
CA SER A 478 -15.53 -3.18 -26.99
C SER A 478 -14.36 -3.26 -27.96
N THR A 479 -14.54 -4.09 -28.98
CA THR A 479 -13.72 -4.14 -30.21
C THR A 479 -14.58 -3.74 -31.42
N THR A 480 -13.94 -3.28 -32.49
CA THR A 480 -14.60 -2.76 -33.68
C THR A 480 -14.39 -3.69 -34.87
N LEU A 481 -15.47 -4.16 -35.49
CA LEU A 481 -15.46 -5.04 -36.66
C LEU A 481 -15.59 -4.28 -37.96
N GLY A 482 -14.44 -3.87 -38.54
CA GLY A 482 -14.35 -3.33 -39.89
C GLY A 482 -15.06 -1.99 -40.10
N GLU A 483 -14.45 -1.12 -40.89
CA GLU A 483 -15.08 0.15 -41.28
C GLU A 483 -15.95 -0.16 -42.51
N PHE A 484 -17.27 -0.25 -42.34
CA PHE A 484 -18.16 0.03 -43.46
C PHE A 484 -17.91 1.50 -43.84
N SER A 485 -18.02 1.85 -45.11
CA SER A 485 -17.84 3.27 -45.48
C SER A 485 -19.06 4.13 -45.14
N GLY A 486 -20.18 3.51 -44.76
CA GLY A 486 -21.46 4.15 -44.47
C GLY A 486 -22.27 3.36 -43.43
N SER A 487 -23.51 3.79 -43.21
CA SER A 487 -24.37 3.30 -42.11
C SER A 487 -24.51 1.78 -42.04
N VAL A 488 -24.42 1.22 -40.84
CA VAL A 488 -24.66 -0.20 -40.58
C VAL A 488 -26.06 -0.37 -40.03
N SER A 489 -26.90 -1.05 -40.80
CA SER A 489 -28.34 -1.13 -40.53
C SER A 489 -28.70 -2.20 -39.49
N LYS A 490 -28.13 -3.40 -39.59
CA LYS A 490 -28.45 -4.52 -38.70
C LYS A 490 -27.29 -5.50 -38.60
N ALA A 491 -27.14 -6.10 -37.42
CA ALA A 491 -26.26 -7.24 -37.18
C ALA A 491 -27.00 -8.30 -36.35
N ALA A 492 -26.75 -9.57 -36.64
CA ALA A 492 -27.30 -10.69 -35.87
C ALA A 492 -26.30 -11.84 -35.77
N PHE A 493 -26.23 -12.44 -34.59
CA PHE A 493 -25.50 -13.70 -34.39
C PHE A 493 -26.30 -14.88 -34.93
N SER A 494 -25.59 -15.92 -35.38
CA SER A 494 -26.17 -17.24 -35.58
C SER A 494 -26.62 -17.83 -34.22
N PRO A 495 -27.62 -18.73 -34.19
CA PRO A 495 -28.12 -19.31 -32.95
C PRO A 495 -27.07 -20.10 -32.16
N ASP A 496 -26.02 -20.61 -32.81
CA ASP A 496 -24.88 -21.27 -32.17
C ASP A 496 -23.81 -20.29 -31.65
N GLY A 497 -23.92 -19.00 -31.99
CA GLY A 497 -23.00 -17.93 -31.61
C GLY A 497 -21.68 -17.94 -32.37
N ARG A 498 -21.47 -18.85 -33.34
CA ARG A 498 -20.20 -18.99 -34.05
C ARG A 498 -20.06 -18.07 -35.26
N THR A 499 -21.13 -17.40 -35.65
CA THR A 499 -21.12 -16.51 -36.80
C THR A 499 -21.86 -15.23 -36.47
N LEU A 500 -21.34 -14.11 -36.97
CA LEU A 500 -22.04 -12.82 -36.96
C LEU A 500 -22.23 -12.38 -38.41
N ALA A 501 -23.45 -11.98 -38.76
CA ALA A 501 -23.74 -11.35 -40.05
C ALA A 501 -24.17 -9.91 -39.83
N ALA A 502 -23.63 -8.99 -40.63
CA ALA A 502 -24.05 -7.58 -40.62
C ALA A 502 -24.21 -7.03 -42.03
N ILE A 503 -25.17 -6.11 -42.17
CA ILE A 503 -25.48 -5.41 -43.41
C ILE A 503 -25.26 -3.91 -43.26
N GLY A 504 -24.42 -3.34 -44.13
CA GLY A 504 -24.10 -1.93 -44.15
C GLY A 504 -23.83 -1.41 -45.56
N TYR A 505 -23.62 -0.10 -45.70
CA TYR A 505 -23.35 0.53 -46.99
C TYR A 505 -21.84 0.65 -47.26
N ASP A 506 -21.43 0.31 -48.48
CA ASP A 506 -20.07 0.57 -49.00
C ASP A 506 -20.09 1.65 -50.12
N ASP A 507 -19.02 2.45 -50.21
CA ASP A 507 -18.80 3.63 -51.07
C ASP A 507 -19.69 4.88 -50.87
N ASN A 508 -20.34 5.07 -49.71
CA ASN A 508 -21.36 6.14 -49.48
C ASN A 508 -22.51 6.15 -50.51
N ASP A 509 -22.59 5.11 -51.34
CA ASP A 509 -23.65 4.92 -52.31
C ASP A 509 -24.74 4.08 -51.64
N HIS A 510 -25.86 4.73 -51.31
CA HIS A 510 -27.03 4.05 -50.72
C HIS A 510 -27.56 2.89 -51.57
N GLN A 511 -27.06 2.70 -52.80
CA GLN A 511 -27.40 1.58 -53.67
C GLN A 511 -26.49 0.34 -53.48
N LYS A 512 -25.43 0.44 -52.68
CA LYS A 512 -24.43 -0.62 -52.50
C LYS A 512 -24.40 -1.16 -51.07
N CYS A 513 -25.47 -1.83 -50.64
CA CYS A 513 -25.43 -2.59 -49.40
C CYS A 513 -24.56 -3.85 -49.57
N THR A 514 -23.71 -4.11 -48.60
CA THR A 514 -22.88 -5.31 -48.50
C THR A 514 -23.23 -6.08 -47.24
N LEU A 515 -23.32 -7.40 -47.40
CA LEU A 515 -23.37 -8.37 -46.31
C LEU A 515 -21.93 -8.79 -46.00
N ARG A 516 -21.55 -8.66 -44.74
CA ARG A 516 -20.30 -9.20 -44.21
C ARG A 516 -20.62 -10.24 -43.14
N ILE A 517 -19.86 -11.32 -43.14
CA ILE A 517 -20.03 -12.45 -42.22
C ILE A 517 -18.69 -12.68 -41.52
N TRP A 518 -18.69 -12.85 -40.21
CA TRP A 518 -17.50 -13.08 -39.40
C TRP A 518 -17.59 -14.41 -38.65
N ASP A 519 -16.44 -15.06 -38.51
CA ASP A 519 -16.23 -16.15 -37.55
C ASP A 519 -16.14 -15.57 -36.15
N MET A 520 -17.00 -16.08 -35.28
CA MET A 520 -17.15 -15.70 -33.88
C MET A 520 -16.83 -16.86 -32.93
N THR A 521 -16.19 -17.93 -33.43
CA THR A 521 -15.72 -19.05 -32.60
C THR A 521 -14.80 -18.56 -31.47
N ASN A 522 -14.05 -17.49 -31.71
CA ASN A 522 -13.37 -16.71 -30.68
C ASN A 522 -13.75 -15.23 -30.81
N PRO A 523 -14.68 -14.71 -29.99
CA PRO A 523 -15.14 -13.32 -30.06
C PRO A 523 -14.03 -12.27 -29.88
N ALA A 524 -12.94 -12.63 -29.18
CA ALA A 524 -11.77 -11.76 -29.02
C ALA A 524 -10.94 -11.61 -30.31
N HIS A 525 -11.03 -12.58 -31.22
CA HIS A 525 -10.30 -12.59 -32.49
C HIS A 525 -11.22 -12.94 -33.67
N PRO A 526 -12.19 -12.07 -33.97
CA PRO A 526 -13.14 -12.30 -35.04
C PRO A 526 -12.45 -12.14 -36.40
N SER A 527 -12.81 -12.99 -37.37
CA SER A 527 -12.25 -12.94 -38.72
C SER A 527 -13.33 -12.93 -39.77
N LEU A 528 -13.18 -12.08 -40.79
CA LEU A 528 -14.12 -12.04 -41.92
C LEU A 528 -14.10 -13.36 -42.68
N LEU A 529 -15.28 -13.92 -42.94
CA LEU A 529 -15.50 -15.14 -43.69
C LEU A 529 -15.89 -14.81 -45.14
N GLY A 530 -15.14 -15.36 -46.09
CA GLY A 530 -15.40 -15.16 -47.51
C GLY A 530 -15.22 -13.72 -47.98
N GLN A 531 -15.77 -13.40 -49.15
CA GLN A 531 -15.82 -12.03 -49.67
C GLN A 531 -17.15 -11.36 -49.31
N PRO A 532 -17.17 -10.03 -49.05
CA PRO A 532 -18.40 -9.29 -48.85
C PRO A 532 -19.38 -9.48 -50.01
N LEU A 533 -20.61 -9.88 -49.70
CA LEU A 533 -21.63 -10.17 -50.69
C LEU A 533 -22.48 -8.92 -50.94
N ARG A 534 -22.58 -8.48 -52.20
CA ARG A 534 -23.39 -7.32 -52.56
C ARG A 534 -24.86 -7.69 -52.67
N ILE A 535 -25.69 -7.08 -51.84
CA ILE A 535 -27.14 -7.32 -51.80
C ILE A 535 -27.85 -5.96 -51.84
N PRO A 536 -28.12 -5.42 -53.04
CA PRO A 536 -28.68 -4.08 -53.19
C PRO A 536 -29.98 -3.89 -52.38
N GLY A 537 -30.02 -2.83 -51.59
CA GLY A 537 -31.19 -2.46 -50.79
C GLY A 537 -31.44 -3.34 -49.56
N ALA A 538 -30.50 -4.21 -49.15
CA ALA A 538 -30.66 -4.99 -47.93
C ALA A 538 -30.91 -4.09 -46.71
N SER A 539 -31.99 -4.35 -45.97
CA SER A 539 -32.41 -3.53 -44.81
C SER A 539 -32.57 -4.31 -43.51
N SER A 540 -32.79 -5.63 -43.60
CA SER A 540 -32.99 -6.50 -42.46
C SER A 540 -32.48 -7.90 -42.77
N LEU A 541 -32.06 -8.61 -41.73
CA LEU A 541 -31.64 -10.01 -41.79
C LEU A 541 -32.12 -10.78 -40.56
N ALA A 542 -32.24 -12.10 -40.69
CA ALA A 542 -32.52 -13.04 -39.62
C ALA A 542 -31.98 -14.44 -39.96
N PHE A 543 -31.32 -15.10 -39.00
CA PHE A 543 -30.95 -16.51 -39.12
C PHE A 543 -32.15 -17.41 -38.80
N SER A 544 -32.22 -18.58 -39.44
CA SER A 544 -33.06 -19.69 -38.99
C SER A 544 -32.55 -20.25 -37.65
N PRO A 545 -33.40 -20.92 -36.84
CA PRO A 545 -33.01 -21.44 -35.52
C PRO A 545 -31.90 -22.51 -35.53
N ASP A 546 -31.73 -23.21 -36.65
CA ASP A 546 -30.63 -24.16 -36.87
C ASP A 546 -29.33 -23.47 -37.31
N GLY A 547 -29.39 -22.20 -37.73
CA GLY A 547 -28.26 -21.43 -38.24
C GLY A 547 -27.87 -21.71 -39.69
N ASP A 548 -28.54 -22.66 -40.36
CA ASP A 548 -28.20 -23.12 -41.71
C ASP A 548 -28.74 -22.19 -42.81
N THR A 549 -29.74 -21.37 -42.49
CA THR A 549 -30.40 -20.46 -43.44
C THR A 549 -30.35 -19.02 -42.95
N LEU A 550 -30.07 -18.08 -43.85
CA LEU A 550 -30.11 -16.64 -43.61
C LEU A 550 -31.18 -16.00 -44.51
N ALA A 551 -32.19 -15.38 -43.91
CA ALA A 551 -33.18 -14.61 -44.63
C ALA A 551 -32.76 -13.13 -44.67
N ILE A 552 -32.81 -12.52 -45.84
CA ILE A 552 -32.41 -11.12 -46.07
C ILE A 552 -33.52 -10.40 -46.81
N ALA A 553 -34.01 -9.30 -46.23
CA ALA A 553 -34.99 -8.44 -46.86
C ALA A 553 -34.33 -7.41 -47.79
N GLY A 554 -34.77 -7.38 -49.04
CA GLY A 554 -34.39 -6.36 -50.02
C GLY A 554 -35.31 -5.14 -49.97
N GLY A 555 -34.76 -3.98 -50.34
CA GLY A 555 -35.42 -2.69 -50.31
C GLY A 555 -36.31 -2.42 -51.52
N VAL A 556 -37.12 -1.35 -51.43
CA VAL A 556 -38.16 -0.96 -52.41
C VAL A 556 -37.65 -0.89 -53.86
N MET A 557 -36.39 -0.48 -54.05
CA MET A 557 -35.79 -0.25 -55.37
C MET A 557 -35.28 -1.53 -56.05
N ALA A 558 -35.12 -2.63 -55.31
CA ALA A 558 -34.59 -3.89 -55.85
C ALA A 558 -35.70 -4.84 -56.36
N HIS A 559 -36.98 -4.57 -56.09
CA HIS A 559 -38.13 -5.43 -56.42
C HIS A 559 -38.01 -6.90 -55.92
N ASP A 560 -37.04 -7.19 -55.05
CA ASP A 560 -36.55 -8.55 -54.78
C ASP A 560 -37.01 -9.13 -53.43
N GLY A 561 -38.02 -8.54 -52.77
CA GLY A 561 -38.71 -9.12 -51.61
C GLY A 561 -37.78 -9.63 -50.50
N VAL A 562 -38.05 -10.83 -49.95
CA VAL A 562 -37.13 -11.53 -49.03
C VAL A 562 -36.46 -12.67 -49.75
N ARG A 563 -35.13 -12.77 -49.66
CA ARG A 563 -34.37 -13.90 -50.22
C ARG A 563 -33.79 -14.75 -49.10
N LEU A 564 -33.89 -16.07 -49.25
CA LEU A 564 -33.27 -17.05 -48.36
C LEU A 564 -31.90 -17.45 -48.92
N TRP A 565 -30.94 -17.68 -48.03
CA TRP A 565 -29.57 -18.06 -48.35
C TRP A 565 -29.16 -19.26 -47.52
N ASP A 566 -28.54 -20.24 -48.15
CA ASP A 566 -27.83 -21.34 -47.51
C ASP A 566 -26.50 -20.80 -46.97
N VAL A 567 -26.30 -20.95 -45.66
CA VAL A 567 -25.13 -20.47 -44.92
C VAL A 567 -24.47 -21.59 -44.10
N LYS A 568 -24.72 -22.86 -44.45
CA LYS A 568 -23.99 -24.01 -43.85
C LYS A 568 -22.48 -23.87 -43.99
N ASP A 569 -22.04 -23.32 -45.11
CA ASP A 569 -20.70 -22.78 -45.29
C ASP A 569 -20.80 -21.24 -45.33
N PRO A 570 -20.63 -20.56 -44.18
CA PRO A 570 -20.78 -19.11 -44.10
C PRO A 570 -19.73 -18.33 -44.90
N ALA A 571 -18.64 -18.97 -45.35
CA ALA A 571 -17.68 -18.36 -46.26
C ALA A 571 -18.16 -18.33 -47.73
N HIS A 572 -19.16 -19.17 -48.08
CA HIS A 572 -19.71 -19.29 -49.43
C HIS A 572 -21.25 -19.32 -49.43
N PRO A 573 -21.91 -18.24 -48.99
CA PRO A 573 -23.37 -18.18 -48.93
C PRO A 573 -24.01 -18.35 -50.31
N ARG A 574 -25.05 -19.18 -50.42
CA ARG A 574 -25.73 -19.47 -51.69
C ARG A 574 -27.21 -19.15 -51.64
N ALA A 575 -27.71 -18.36 -52.59
CA ALA A 575 -29.14 -18.05 -52.67
C ALA A 575 -29.98 -19.32 -52.87
N LEU A 576 -31.09 -19.41 -52.12
CA LEU A 576 -32.06 -20.49 -52.15
C LEU A 576 -33.34 -20.01 -52.82
N GLY A 577 -33.70 -20.67 -53.93
CA GLY A 577 -34.95 -20.41 -54.64
C GLY A 577 -35.10 -18.98 -55.17
N PRO A 578 -36.30 -18.62 -55.67
CA PRO A 578 -36.66 -17.24 -56.00
C PRO A 578 -36.92 -16.41 -54.73
N ALA A 579 -36.85 -15.09 -54.87
CA ALA A 579 -37.27 -14.18 -53.81
C ALA A 579 -38.76 -14.34 -53.46
N LEU A 580 -39.06 -14.28 -52.16
CA LEU A 580 -40.42 -14.21 -51.61
C LEU A 580 -41.06 -12.90 -52.04
N PRO A 581 -42.13 -12.91 -52.84
CA PRO A 581 -42.67 -11.69 -53.44
C PRO A 581 -43.30 -10.80 -52.37
N HIS A 582 -42.88 -9.54 -52.36
CA HIS A 582 -43.49 -8.47 -51.56
C HIS A 582 -43.61 -7.19 -52.40
N THR A 583 -44.66 -6.43 -52.13
CA THR A 583 -45.08 -5.19 -52.82
C THR A 583 -44.52 -3.93 -52.16
N SER A 584 -43.91 -4.05 -50.98
CA SER A 584 -43.31 -2.92 -50.25
C SER A 584 -42.10 -3.38 -49.45
N ALA A 585 -41.26 -2.43 -49.00
CA ALA A 585 -40.12 -2.74 -48.15
C ALA A 585 -40.55 -3.45 -46.86
N ILE A 586 -39.75 -4.44 -46.48
CA ILE A 586 -39.90 -5.21 -45.26
C ILE A 586 -38.98 -4.62 -44.21
N ASN A 587 -39.51 -4.44 -43.00
CA ASN A 587 -38.74 -3.93 -41.86
C ASN A 587 -38.54 -5.05 -40.81
N PRO A 588 -39.60 -5.57 -40.17
CA PRO A 588 -39.44 -6.70 -39.25
C PRO A 588 -39.66 -8.04 -39.97
N MET A 589 -38.83 -9.01 -39.61
CA MET A 589 -38.94 -10.40 -40.06
C MET A 589 -38.36 -11.31 -38.97
N ALA A 590 -38.99 -12.47 -38.76
CA ALA A 590 -38.57 -13.44 -37.76
C ALA A 590 -38.94 -14.85 -38.20
N PHE A 591 -38.04 -15.81 -37.97
CA PHE A 591 -38.37 -17.23 -38.05
C PHE A 591 -39.12 -17.67 -36.78
N SER A 592 -40.00 -18.65 -36.91
CA SER A 592 -40.50 -19.40 -35.76
C SER A 592 -39.36 -20.19 -35.12
N PRO A 593 -39.37 -20.41 -33.80
CA PRO A 593 -38.33 -21.19 -33.11
C PRO A 593 -38.14 -22.63 -33.59
N ASP A 594 -39.16 -23.22 -34.22
CA ASP A 594 -39.06 -24.53 -34.87
C ASP A 594 -38.48 -24.49 -36.30
N GLY A 595 -38.24 -23.29 -36.85
CA GLY A 595 -37.64 -23.06 -38.16
C GLY A 595 -38.57 -23.29 -39.36
N HIS A 596 -39.83 -23.68 -39.13
CA HIS A 596 -40.76 -24.03 -40.21
C HIS A 596 -41.49 -22.82 -40.80
N ILE A 597 -41.57 -21.71 -40.09
CA ILE A 597 -42.36 -20.53 -40.47
C ILE A 597 -41.46 -19.30 -40.51
N LEU A 598 -41.61 -18.48 -41.55
CA LEU A 598 -41.05 -17.13 -41.59
C LEU A 598 -42.21 -16.12 -41.58
N ALA A 599 -42.22 -15.24 -40.59
CA ALA A 599 -43.13 -14.10 -40.55
C ALA A 599 -42.44 -12.85 -41.09
N THR A 600 -43.10 -12.17 -42.03
CA THR A 600 -42.62 -10.94 -42.66
C THR A 600 -43.61 -9.81 -42.44
N GLY A 601 -43.15 -8.70 -41.87
CA GLY A 601 -43.92 -7.46 -41.76
C GLY A 601 -43.55 -6.49 -42.88
N ALA A 602 -44.57 -5.86 -43.47
CA ALA A 602 -44.40 -4.96 -44.61
C ALA A 602 -44.75 -3.51 -44.22
N ARG A 603 -44.13 -2.54 -44.89
CA ARG A 603 -44.54 -1.12 -44.80
C ARG A 603 -45.95 -0.90 -45.33
N SER A 604 -46.39 -1.72 -46.30
CA SER A 604 -47.79 -1.77 -46.71
C SER A 604 -48.64 -2.51 -45.67
N TYR A 605 -49.80 -1.95 -45.34
CA TYR A 605 -50.77 -2.55 -44.42
C TYR A 605 -51.46 -3.82 -44.98
N THR A 606 -51.22 -4.18 -46.25
CA THR A 606 -51.85 -5.32 -46.93
C THR A 606 -50.96 -6.54 -47.11
N ASP A 607 -49.66 -6.45 -46.83
CA ASP A 607 -48.66 -7.39 -47.36
C ASP A 607 -47.84 -8.13 -46.29
N GLN A 608 -48.40 -8.20 -45.09
CA GLN A 608 -47.84 -8.97 -43.98
C GLN A 608 -48.19 -10.44 -44.15
N GLN A 609 -47.20 -11.31 -44.03
CA GLN A 609 -47.34 -12.67 -44.51
C GLN A 609 -46.61 -13.68 -43.62
N LEU A 610 -47.21 -14.86 -43.50
CA LEU A 610 -46.54 -16.05 -42.98
C LEU A 610 -46.16 -16.94 -44.17
N TRP A 611 -44.95 -17.49 -44.12
CA TRP A 611 -44.41 -18.37 -45.15
C TRP A 611 -44.03 -19.71 -44.51
N ASP A 612 -44.39 -20.81 -45.15
CA ASP A 612 -43.83 -22.11 -44.86
C ASP A 612 -42.45 -22.16 -45.49
N VAL A 613 -41.44 -22.34 -44.66
CA VAL A 613 -40.02 -22.41 -45.02
C VAL A 613 -39.42 -23.75 -44.56
N SER A 614 -40.25 -24.76 -44.32
CA SER A 614 -39.80 -26.13 -44.00
C SER A 614 -38.87 -26.70 -45.07
N ASP A 615 -39.07 -26.27 -46.33
CA ASP A 615 -38.07 -26.36 -47.39
C ASP A 615 -37.67 -24.93 -47.81
N PRO A 616 -36.53 -24.41 -47.30
CA PRO A 616 -36.07 -23.06 -47.63
C PRO A 616 -35.77 -22.84 -49.12
N ALA A 617 -35.61 -23.90 -49.93
CA ALA A 617 -35.45 -23.77 -51.38
C ALA A 617 -36.79 -23.60 -52.11
N HIS A 618 -37.91 -24.01 -51.49
CA HIS A 618 -39.26 -23.95 -52.06
C HIS A 618 -40.28 -23.39 -51.06
N PRO A 619 -40.11 -22.14 -50.59
CA PRO A 619 -41.00 -21.57 -49.61
C PRO A 619 -42.40 -21.32 -50.18
N THR A 620 -43.43 -21.54 -49.36
CA THR A 620 -44.83 -21.35 -49.78
C THR A 620 -45.59 -20.38 -48.90
N ARG A 621 -46.55 -19.67 -49.48
CA ARG A 621 -47.35 -18.67 -48.78
C ARG A 621 -48.41 -19.35 -47.90
N LEU A 622 -48.48 -19.01 -46.62
CA LEU A 622 -49.47 -19.56 -45.67
C LEU A 622 -50.64 -18.61 -45.40
N GLY A 623 -51.86 -19.09 -45.65
CA GLY A 623 -53.08 -18.37 -45.30
C GLY A 623 -53.26 -17.02 -46.01
N ARG A 624 -54.17 -16.20 -45.47
CA ARG A 624 -54.37 -14.81 -45.90
C ARG A 624 -53.44 -13.87 -45.11
N PRO A 625 -53.08 -12.70 -45.65
CA PRO A 625 -52.34 -11.68 -44.92
C PRO A 625 -52.93 -11.38 -43.55
N MET A 626 -52.05 -11.16 -42.58
CA MET A 626 -52.45 -10.57 -41.31
C MET A 626 -52.72 -9.08 -41.55
N HIS A 627 -53.90 -8.61 -41.15
CA HIS A 627 -54.31 -7.23 -41.40
C HIS A 627 -54.03 -6.34 -40.18
N HIS A 628 -53.27 -5.27 -40.40
CA HIS A 628 -53.23 -4.09 -39.53
C HIS A 628 -53.69 -2.86 -40.31
N LYS A 629 -54.00 -1.78 -39.59
CA LYS A 629 -54.40 -0.49 -40.16
C LYS A 629 -53.23 0.32 -40.70
N SER A 630 -52.01 0.01 -40.28
CA SER A 630 -50.79 0.68 -40.75
C SER A 630 -49.60 -0.28 -40.85
N ALA A 631 -48.44 0.25 -41.25
CA ALA A 631 -47.18 -0.48 -41.36
C ALA A 631 -46.85 -1.24 -40.06
N VAL A 632 -46.38 -2.48 -40.21
CA VAL A 632 -45.94 -3.30 -39.08
C VAL A 632 -44.46 -3.12 -38.81
N ASN A 633 -44.14 -2.82 -37.56
CA ASN A 633 -42.78 -2.51 -37.10
C ASN A 633 -42.17 -3.62 -36.22
N VAL A 634 -43.02 -4.47 -35.62
CA VAL A 634 -42.58 -5.60 -34.79
C VAL A 634 -43.16 -6.90 -35.31
N VAL A 635 -42.35 -7.95 -35.32
CA VAL A 635 -42.74 -9.34 -35.53
C VAL A 635 -41.89 -10.19 -34.59
N ALA A 636 -42.51 -10.86 -33.62
CA ALA A 636 -41.82 -11.69 -32.63
C ALA A 636 -42.64 -12.94 -32.31
N PHE A 637 -42.05 -14.12 -32.48
CA PHE A 637 -42.68 -15.40 -32.10
C PHE A 637 -42.43 -15.71 -30.62
N SER A 638 -43.39 -16.39 -29.99
CA SER A 638 -43.16 -17.03 -28.70
C SER A 638 -42.23 -18.24 -28.86
N PRO A 639 -41.46 -18.62 -27.83
CA PRO A 639 -40.50 -19.74 -27.88
C PRO A 639 -41.11 -21.10 -28.26
N ASN A 640 -42.42 -21.28 -28.06
CA ASN A 640 -43.15 -22.49 -28.41
C ASN A 640 -43.77 -22.46 -29.83
N SER A 641 -43.48 -21.44 -30.65
CA SER A 641 -44.06 -21.21 -31.99
C SER A 641 -45.57 -21.07 -32.06
N GLN A 642 -46.30 -21.01 -30.94
CA GLN A 642 -47.77 -20.99 -30.93
C GLN A 642 -48.37 -19.59 -30.88
N SER A 643 -47.60 -18.59 -30.47
CA SER A 643 -48.04 -17.20 -30.40
C SER A 643 -47.11 -16.29 -31.20
N LEU A 644 -47.68 -15.22 -31.73
CA LEU A 644 -46.96 -14.20 -32.48
C LEU A 644 -47.41 -12.81 -32.00
N VAL A 645 -46.45 -11.93 -31.79
CA VAL A 645 -46.70 -10.51 -31.54
C VAL A 645 -46.36 -9.72 -32.79
N THR A 646 -47.28 -8.86 -33.20
CA THR A 646 -47.05 -7.89 -34.25
C THR A 646 -47.51 -6.51 -33.80
N SER A 647 -46.80 -5.43 -34.13
CA SER A 647 -47.23 -4.08 -33.79
C SER A 647 -47.27 -3.15 -34.98
N SER A 648 -48.21 -2.21 -34.96
CA SER A 648 -48.39 -1.15 -35.96
C SER A 648 -48.64 0.20 -35.28
N VAL A 649 -48.33 1.31 -35.95
CA VAL A 649 -48.52 2.68 -35.44
C VAL A 649 -49.97 2.95 -34.99
N GLU A 650 -50.96 2.50 -35.76
CA GLU A 650 -52.37 2.82 -35.51
C GLU A 650 -53.08 1.75 -34.66
N ASP A 651 -52.67 0.48 -34.80
CA ASP A 651 -53.31 -0.63 -34.09
C ASP A 651 -52.65 -0.94 -32.73
N GLY A 652 -51.40 -0.54 -32.54
CA GLY A 652 -50.55 -0.97 -31.42
C GLY A 652 -50.12 -2.44 -31.54
N ALA A 653 -49.61 -3.01 -30.46
CA ALA A 653 -49.19 -4.41 -30.42
C ALA A 653 -50.40 -5.35 -30.25
N ARG A 654 -50.48 -6.36 -31.12
CA ARG A 654 -51.46 -7.44 -31.10
C ARG A 654 -50.79 -8.78 -30.87
N MET A 655 -51.46 -9.62 -30.08
CA MET A 655 -51.13 -11.02 -29.91
C MET A 655 -51.96 -11.87 -30.87
N TRP A 656 -51.34 -12.86 -31.48
CA TRP A 656 -51.97 -13.83 -32.38
C TRP A 656 -51.70 -15.23 -31.88
N ASN A 657 -52.71 -16.09 -31.95
CA ASN A 657 -52.52 -17.53 -31.91
C ASN A 657 -52.20 -18.02 -33.32
N VAL A 658 -51.02 -18.62 -33.47
CA VAL A 658 -50.49 -19.14 -34.73
C VAL A 658 -50.21 -20.65 -34.64
N ALA A 659 -50.83 -21.35 -33.67
CA ALA A 659 -50.74 -22.81 -33.58
C ALA A 659 -51.19 -23.52 -34.87
N ASN A 660 -52.05 -22.87 -35.66
CA ASN A 660 -52.25 -23.17 -37.07
C ASN A 660 -51.81 -21.96 -37.92
N PRO A 661 -50.57 -21.96 -38.46
CA PRO A 661 -50.03 -20.84 -39.23
C PRO A 661 -50.83 -20.49 -40.50
N ALA A 662 -51.57 -21.46 -41.07
CA ALA A 662 -52.43 -21.20 -42.22
C ALA A 662 -53.71 -20.43 -41.86
N ARG A 663 -54.05 -20.35 -40.56
CA ARG A 663 -55.23 -19.64 -40.03
C ARG A 663 -54.90 -18.93 -38.71
N PRO A 664 -54.10 -17.86 -38.74
CA PRO A 664 -53.78 -17.10 -37.54
C PRO A 664 -55.03 -16.44 -36.95
N ILE A 665 -55.17 -16.49 -35.62
CA ILE A 665 -56.31 -15.92 -34.88
C ILE A 665 -55.82 -14.77 -34.01
N SER A 666 -56.39 -13.58 -34.18
CA SER A 666 -56.07 -12.44 -33.30
C SER A 666 -56.67 -12.66 -31.91
N LEU A 667 -55.83 -12.61 -30.87
CA LEU A 667 -56.24 -12.67 -29.46
C LEU A 667 -56.55 -11.29 -28.88
N GLY A 668 -56.23 -10.22 -29.61
CA GLY A 668 -56.53 -8.84 -29.24
C GLY A 668 -55.30 -7.95 -29.11
N LYS A 669 -55.56 -6.69 -28.74
CA LYS A 669 -54.52 -5.68 -28.49
C LYS A 669 -53.96 -5.88 -27.08
N ILE A 670 -52.64 -6.02 -26.98
CA ILE A 670 -51.93 -6.26 -25.71
C ILE A 670 -51.20 -5.02 -25.20
N TRP A 671 -50.83 -4.10 -26.09
CA TRP A 671 -50.12 -2.88 -25.72
C TRP A 671 -50.29 -1.79 -26.77
N THR A 672 -50.00 -0.54 -26.41
CA THR A 672 -50.08 0.61 -27.32
C THR A 672 -48.84 0.83 -28.18
N ALA A 673 -47.72 0.18 -27.83
CA ALA A 673 -46.40 0.46 -28.43
C ALA A 673 -46.27 0.16 -29.92
N ILE A 674 -45.30 0.87 -30.51
CA ILE A 674 -44.99 0.96 -31.96
C ILE A 674 -43.53 0.51 -32.26
N GLY A 675 -42.70 0.29 -31.23
CA GLY A 675 -41.24 0.14 -31.35
C GLY A 675 -40.75 -1.30 -31.51
N VAL A 676 -40.48 -1.98 -30.40
CA VAL A 676 -39.78 -3.29 -30.35
C VAL A 676 -40.44 -4.24 -29.36
N ALA A 677 -40.39 -5.55 -29.61
CA ALA A 677 -40.82 -6.55 -28.63
C ALA A 677 -40.02 -7.84 -28.73
N GLU A 678 -39.77 -8.47 -27.59
CA GLU A 678 -38.98 -9.69 -27.49
C GLU A 678 -39.50 -10.57 -26.34
N PHE A 679 -39.68 -11.86 -26.62
CA PHE A 679 -40.08 -12.84 -25.61
C PHE A 679 -38.86 -13.32 -24.85
N THR A 680 -39.01 -13.51 -23.54
CA THR A 680 -38.03 -14.30 -22.78
C THR A 680 -38.00 -15.74 -23.29
N PRO A 681 -36.83 -16.42 -23.26
CA PRO A 681 -36.69 -17.80 -23.72
C PRO A 681 -37.66 -18.79 -23.05
N ASP A 682 -38.08 -18.51 -21.81
CA ASP A 682 -39.09 -19.31 -21.09
C ASP A 682 -40.54 -19.08 -21.56
N GLY A 683 -40.77 -18.07 -22.40
CA GLY A 683 -42.06 -17.69 -22.96
C GLY A 683 -43.04 -17.06 -21.97
N ARG A 684 -42.61 -16.73 -20.75
CA ARG A 684 -43.49 -16.20 -19.69
C ARG A 684 -43.55 -14.68 -19.67
N THR A 685 -42.49 -14.03 -20.13
CA THR A 685 -42.37 -12.57 -20.13
C THR A 685 -42.18 -12.05 -21.56
N LEU A 686 -42.81 -10.94 -21.87
CA LEU A 686 -42.63 -10.18 -23.11
C LEU A 686 -42.12 -8.79 -22.73
N ALA A 687 -40.90 -8.46 -23.14
CA ALA A 687 -40.41 -7.10 -23.11
C ALA A 687 -40.97 -6.35 -24.32
N ILE A 688 -41.58 -5.19 -24.11
CA ILE A 688 -42.12 -4.35 -25.19
C ILE A 688 -41.78 -2.88 -24.93
N GLY A 689 -41.30 -2.19 -25.97
CA GLY A 689 -40.83 -0.81 -25.88
C GLY A 689 -41.52 0.15 -26.86
N ASP A 690 -41.88 1.33 -26.38
CA ASP A 690 -42.24 2.51 -27.16
C ASP A 690 -41.42 3.75 -26.80
N ASN A 691 -41.71 4.39 -25.67
CA ASN A 691 -40.98 5.48 -25.01
C ASN A 691 -40.45 5.02 -23.64
N THR A 692 -40.96 3.88 -23.14
CA THR A 692 -40.45 3.16 -21.98
C THR A 692 -40.47 1.67 -22.29
N VAL A 693 -39.62 0.88 -21.65
CA VAL A 693 -39.72 -0.59 -21.77
C VAL A 693 -40.61 -1.14 -20.67
N GLN A 694 -41.50 -2.02 -21.06
CA GLN A 694 -42.52 -2.63 -20.21
C GLN A 694 -42.34 -4.13 -20.25
N LEU A 695 -42.36 -4.76 -19.07
CA LEU A 695 -42.33 -6.21 -18.95
C LEU A 695 -43.77 -6.68 -18.77
N LEU A 696 -44.23 -7.57 -19.64
CA LEU A 696 -45.58 -8.12 -19.63
C LEU A 696 -45.52 -9.61 -19.31
N ASN A 697 -46.38 -10.09 -18.41
CA ASN A 697 -46.65 -11.51 -18.25
C ASN A 697 -47.53 -11.99 -19.41
N VAL A 698 -47.02 -12.96 -20.16
CA VAL A 698 -47.66 -13.56 -21.33
C VAL A 698 -47.82 -15.08 -21.17
N THR A 699 -47.71 -15.59 -19.93
CA THR A 699 -47.92 -17.02 -19.62
C THR A 699 -49.27 -17.53 -20.12
N ASP A 700 -50.31 -16.68 -20.05
CA ASP A 700 -51.56 -16.86 -20.79
C ASP A 700 -51.67 -15.78 -21.88
N PRO A 701 -51.51 -16.13 -23.17
CA PRO A 701 -51.62 -15.18 -24.28
C PRO A 701 -52.98 -14.48 -24.38
N ASN A 702 -54.03 -15.00 -23.74
CA ASN A 702 -55.35 -14.37 -23.69
C ASN A 702 -55.47 -13.35 -22.54
N HIS A 703 -54.60 -13.42 -21.54
CA HIS A 703 -54.63 -12.58 -20.33
C HIS A 703 -53.25 -11.98 -20.06
N VAL A 704 -52.85 -11.06 -20.94
CA VAL A 704 -51.58 -10.35 -20.80
C VAL A 704 -51.70 -9.26 -19.73
N VAL A 705 -50.81 -9.30 -18.74
CA VAL A 705 -50.78 -8.33 -17.64
C VAL A 705 -49.40 -7.75 -17.43
N ARG A 706 -49.33 -6.47 -17.09
CA ARG A 706 -48.05 -5.79 -16.81
C ARG A 706 -47.37 -6.38 -15.55
N ARG A 707 -46.06 -6.56 -15.61
CA ARG A 707 -45.17 -6.96 -14.52
C ARG A 707 -44.27 -5.77 -14.16
N GLY A 708 -44.36 -5.30 -12.91
CA GLY A 708 -43.48 -4.24 -12.39
C GLY A 708 -43.73 -2.84 -12.97
N GLY A 709 -42.81 -1.93 -12.64
CA GLY A 709 -42.77 -0.56 -13.16
C GLY A 709 -42.11 -0.49 -14.55
N PRO A 710 -42.21 0.66 -15.26
CA PRO A 710 -41.51 0.85 -16.52
C PRO A 710 -40.00 0.85 -16.29
N LEU A 711 -39.25 0.26 -17.19
CA LEU A 711 -37.83 0.59 -17.33
C LEU A 711 -37.76 1.97 -17.97
N THR A 712 -37.43 2.98 -17.16
CA THR A 712 -37.25 4.34 -17.63
C THR A 712 -35.85 4.48 -18.25
N SER A 713 -35.75 4.16 -19.53
CA SER A 713 -34.95 4.96 -20.45
C SER A 713 -35.93 5.87 -21.16
N SER A 714 -35.91 7.17 -20.85
CA SER A 714 -36.65 8.17 -21.63
C SER A 714 -36.15 8.03 -23.08
N LEU A 715 -37.03 8.00 -24.08
CA LEU A 715 -36.63 8.05 -25.49
C LEU A 715 -37.65 8.83 -26.30
N ASP A 716 -37.11 9.58 -27.25
CA ASP A 716 -37.69 9.78 -28.57
C ASP A 716 -37.08 8.67 -29.47
N ASP A 717 -37.92 7.73 -29.92
CA ASP A 717 -37.67 6.62 -30.88
C ASP A 717 -36.83 5.39 -30.43
N PHE A 718 -37.48 4.33 -29.92
CA PHE A 718 -36.88 3.00 -29.72
C PHE A 718 -36.81 2.16 -31.01
N TYR A 719 -35.61 1.85 -31.50
CA TYR A 719 -35.42 0.97 -32.67
C TYR A 719 -34.78 -0.41 -32.39
N ALA A 720 -34.22 -0.66 -31.20
CA ALA A 720 -33.51 -1.91 -30.90
C ALA A 720 -33.68 -2.37 -29.45
N MET A 721 -33.71 -3.68 -29.22
CA MET A 721 -33.71 -4.33 -27.91
C MET A 721 -33.19 -5.76 -28.09
N ALA A 722 -32.52 -6.30 -27.09
CA ALA A 722 -32.02 -7.68 -27.13
C ALA A 722 -32.06 -8.31 -25.73
N LEU A 723 -32.49 -9.57 -25.65
CA LEU A 723 -32.42 -10.39 -24.45
C LEU A 723 -31.18 -11.29 -24.48
N SER A 724 -30.59 -11.51 -23.32
CA SER A 724 -29.58 -12.55 -23.17
C SER A 724 -30.20 -13.95 -23.37
N PRO A 725 -29.41 -14.95 -23.78
CA PRO A 725 -29.91 -16.31 -24.04
C PRO A 725 -30.56 -17.01 -22.84
N ASP A 726 -30.23 -16.60 -21.61
CA ASP A 726 -30.86 -17.07 -20.38
C ASP A 726 -32.16 -16.32 -20.02
N GLY A 727 -32.45 -15.19 -20.70
CA GLY A 727 -33.60 -14.34 -20.44
C GLY A 727 -33.49 -13.45 -19.20
N HIS A 728 -32.33 -13.38 -18.55
CA HIS A 728 -32.15 -12.64 -17.30
C HIS A 728 -31.56 -11.25 -17.47
N THR A 729 -31.00 -10.94 -18.65
CA THR A 729 -30.45 -9.63 -18.96
C THR A 729 -31.13 -9.04 -20.18
N LEU A 730 -31.53 -7.77 -20.09
CA LEU A 730 -32.12 -7.01 -21.18
C LEU A 730 -31.22 -5.84 -21.54
N ALA A 731 -30.85 -5.71 -22.81
CA ALA A 731 -30.16 -4.54 -23.34
C ALA A 731 -31.17 -3.58 -23.98
N THR A 732 -31.17 -2.33 -23.53
CA THR A 732 -32.06 -1.27 -24.03
C THR A 732 -31.27 -0.04 -24.45
N PRO A 733 -31.55 0.61 -25.60
CA PRO A 733 -30.93 1.88 -25.97
C PRO A 733 -31.34 3.00 -25.00
N GLY A 734 -30.50 4.02 -24.87
CA GLY A 734 -30.70 5.22 -24.04
C GLY A 734 -30.47 6.52 -24.83
N GLU A 735 -30.91 7.66 -24.27
CA GLU A 735 -30.95 8.98 -24.94
C GLU A 735 -29.58 9.43 -25.48
N ASP A 736 -28.51 9.14 -24.76
CA ASP A 736 -27.18 9.70 -25.03
C ASP A 736 -26.35 8.83 -25.99
N GLN A 737 -27.00 8.17 -26.97
CA GLN A 737 -26.32 7.26 -27.91
C GLN A 737 -25.60 6.10 -27.17
N THR A 738 -26.20 5.68 -26.06
CA THR A 738 -25.73 4.56 -25.22
C THR A 738 -26.81 3.47 -25.18
N PHE A 739 -26.49 2.31 -24.61
CA PHE A 739 -27.42 1.30 -24.19
C PHE A 739 -27.19 0.98 -22.71
N ARG A 740 -28.23 0.51 -22.03
CA ARG A 740 -28.20 0.08 -20.64
C ARG A 740 -28.49 -1.41 -20.58
N LEU A 741 -27.86 -2.07 -19.62
CA LEU A 741 -28.15 -3.46 -19.28
C LEU A 741 -29.03 -3.49 -18.04
N TRP A 742 -30.06 -4.32 -18.07
CA TRP A 742 -30.99 -4.52 -16.97
C TRP A 742 -31.02 -5.98 -16.56
N ASN A 743 -30.91 -6.24 -15.27
CA ASN A 743 -31.27 -7.53 -14.71
C ASN A 743 -32.80 -7.60 -14.64
N ILE A 744 -33.37 -8.61 -15.29
CA ILE A 744 -34.79 -8.91 -15.33
C ILE A 744 -35.09 -10.33 -14.83
N ALA A 745 -34.18 -10.95 -14.07
CA ALA A 745 -34.41 -12.24 -13.42
C ALA A 745 -35.69 -12.24 -12.56
N ASP A 746 -36.00 -11.11 -11.92
CA ASP A 746 -37.35 -10.77 -11.46
C ASP A 746 -37.95 -9.65 -12.33
N PRO A 747 -38.80 -9.98 -13.32
CA PRO A 747 -39.46 -8.97 -14.15
C PRO A 747 -40.35 -7.99 -13.37
N ALA A 748 -40.71 -8.29 -12.12
CA ALA A 748 -41.46 -7.36 -11.27
C ALA A 748 -40.57 -6.26 -10.65
N ARG A 749 -39.26 -6.50 -10.54
CA ARG A 749 -38.28 -5.61 -9.89
C ARG A 749 -36.96 -5.56 -10.69
N PRO A 750 -36.99 -5.04 -11.91
CA PRO A 750 -35.78 -4.96 -12.72
C PRO A 750 -34.77 -3.96 -12.15
N THR A 751 -33.48 -4.26 -12.26
CA THR A 751 -32.39 -3.42 -11.75
C THR A 751 -31.35 -3.12 -12.84
N SER A 752 -30.76 -1.92 -12.83
CA SER A 752 -29.73 -1.53 -13.81
C SER A 752 -28.39 -2.19 -13.47
N LEU A 753 -27.78 -2.87 -14.43
CA LEU A 753 -26.48 -3.54 -14.29
C LEU A 753 -25.32 -2.58 -14.63
N GLY A 754 -25.20 -1.51 -13.84
CA GLY A 754 -24.14 -0.51 -13.98
C GLY A 754 -24.52 0.71 -14.85
N PRO A 755 -23.52 1.53 -15.24
CA PRO A 755 -23.74 2.73 -16.04
C PRO A 755 -24.08 2.42 -17.51
N PRO A 756 -24.63 3.39 -18.26
CA PRO A 756 -24.83 3.25 -19.71
C PRO A 756 -23.52 2.96 -20.45
N LEU A 757 -23.63 2.16 -21.50
CA LEU A 757 -22.54 1.67 -22.35
C LEU A 757 -22.72 2.23 -23.76
N GLY A 758 -21.68 2.74 -24.39
CA GLY A 758 -21.78 3.22 -25.77
C GLY A 758 -20.77 4.28 -26.08
N SER A 759 -20.45 4.43 -27.36
CA SER A 759 -19.74 5.60 -27.85
C SER A 759 -20.76 6.70 -28.09
N GLN A 760 -20.64 7.84 -27.41
CA GLN A 760 -21.50 9.04 -27.58
C GLN A 760 -21.36 9.72 -28.96
N THR A 761 -21.06 8.95 -30.00
CA THR A 761 -20.72 9.40 -31.34
C THR A 761 -21.73 8.95 -32.41
N SER A 762 -22.62 8.01 -32.13
CA SER A 762 -23.69 7.62 -33.06
C SER A 762 -24.86 6.88 -32.40
N GLY A 763 -26.07 7.09 -32.92
CA GLY A 763 -27.25 6.29 -32.55
C GLY A 763 -27.08 4.79 -32.86
N ILE A 764 -27.58 3.95 -31.96
CA ILE A 764 -27.52 2.49 -32.06
C ILE A 764 -28.64 2.00 -32.99
N GLY A 765 -28.27 1.40 -34.13
CA GLY A 765 -29.22 0.89 -35.12
C GLY A 765 -29.79 -0.49 -34.78
N SER A 766 -29.00 -1.36 -34.15
CA SER A 766 -29.38 -2.71 -33.74
C SER A 766 -28.53 -3.17 -32.56
N VAL A 767 -29.10 -4.03 -31.72
CA VAL A 767 -28.42 -4.72 -30.60
C VAL A 767 -28.71 -6.21 -30.73
N SER A 768 -27.71 -7.07 -30.51
CA SER A 768 -27.89 -8.53 -30.53
C SER A 768 -26.95 -9.19 -29.52
N PHE A 769 -27.47 -10.09 -28.69
CA PHE A 769 -26.67 -10.94 -27.82
C PHE A 769 -26.16 -12.16 -28.59
N ALA A 770 -24.91 -12.54 -28.32
CA ALA A 770 -24.40 -13.86 -28.69
C ALA A 770 -24.92 -14.93 -27.72
N ARG A 771 -24.85 -16.20 -28.14
CA ARG A 771 -25.28 -17.36 -27.35
C ARG A 771 -24.51 -17.53 -26.03
N ASP A 772 -23.32 -16.95 -25.94
CA ASP A 772 -22.49 -16.99 -24.72
C ASP A 772 -23.03 -16.10 -23.58
N GLY A 773 -24.01 -15.21 -23.87
CA GLY A 773 -24.54 -14.24 -22.91
C GLY A 773 -23.56 -13.15 -22.46
N ARG A 774 -22.34 -13.13 -23.02
CA ARG A 774 -21.23 -12.23 -22.65
C ARG A 774 -20.77 -11.34 -23.80
N THR A 775 -21.19 -11.62 -25.01
CA THR A 775 -20.88 -10.80 -26.19
C THR A 775 -22.15 -10.13 -26.70
N ILE A 776 -22.09 -8.81 -26.92
CA ILE A 776 -23.17 -8.03 -27.56
C ILE A 776 -22.62 -7.39 -28.82
N ALA A 777 -23.32 -7.54 -29.94
CA ALA A 777 -23.05 -6.77 -31.15
C ALA A 777 -23.98 -5.54 -31.20
N THR A 778 -23.40 -4.36 -31.43
CA THR A 778 -24.15 -3.13 -31.69
C THR A 778 -23.74 -2.55 -33.03
N THR A 779 -24.69 -2.00 -33.79
CA THR A 779 -24.40 -1.31 -35.06
C THR A 779 -24.52 0.19 -34.90
N GLY A 780 -23.57 0.95 -35.44
CA GLY A 780 -23.62 2.40 -35.48
C GLY A 780 -23.97 2.92 -36.87
N SER A 781 -24.94 3.83 -36.93
CA SER A 781 -25.36 4.42 -38.20
C SER A 781 -24.35 5.47 -38.71
N ASP A 782 -23.86 6.31 -37.81
CA ASP A 782 -23.02 7.47 -38.14
C ASP A 782 -21.53 7.18 -37.92
N ASP A 783 -21.19 6.20 -37.07
CA ASP A 783 -19.79 5.75 -36.93
C ASP A 783 -19.42 4.64 -37.92
N HIS A 784 -20.41 4.10 -38.64
CA HIS A 784 -20.24 3.09 -39.71
C HIS A 784 -19.58 1.79 -39.22
N THR A 785 -19.70 1.49 -37.93
CA THR A 785 -19.05 0.33 -37.32
C THR A 785 -20.05 -0.71 -36.82
N VAL A 786 -19.56 -1.94 -36.72
CA VAL A 786 -20.14 -2.94 -35.83
C VAL A 786 -19.21 -3.04 -34.62
N ARG A 787 -19.73 -2.81 -33.41
CA ARG A 787 -18.96 -2.96 -32.17
C ARG A 787 -19.36 -4.25 -31.48
N LEU A 788 -18.36 -5.01 -31.04
CA LEU A 788 -18.51 -6.17 -30.17
C LEU A 788 -18.18 -5.79 -28.74
N TRP A 789 -19.19 -5.69 -27.91
CA TRP A 789 -19.06 -5.49 -26.47
C TRP A 789 -18.85 -6.83 -25.78
N HIS A 790 -17.69 -6.98 -25.16
CA HIS A 790 -17.32 -8.06 -24.29
C HIS A 790 -17.68 -7.64 -22.87
N LEU A 791 -18.72 -8.26 -22.33
CA LEU A 791 -19.11 -8.10 -20.96
C LEU A 791 -18.10 -8.85 -20.06
N PRO A 792 -17.75 -8.29 -18.90
CA PRO A 792 -16.99 -9.04 -17.89
C PRO A 792 -17.81 -10.25 -17.43
N THR A 793 -17.26 -11.09 -16.54
CA THR A 793 -18.04 -12.17 -15.93
C THR A 793 -19.37 -11.59 -15.46
N ALA A 794 -20.45 -12.00 -16.14
CA ALA A 794 -21.77 -11.44 -15.89
C ALA A 794 -22.09 -11.63 -14.40
N PRO A 795 -22.65 -10.60 -13.73
CA PRO A 795 -23.15 -10.79 -12.38
C PRO A 795 -24.08 -12.02 -12.38
N LEU A 796 -23.91 -12.89 -11.40
CA LEU A 796 -24.82 -14.00 -11.18
C LEU A 796 -26.11 -13.38 -10.65
N THR A 797 -27.12 -13.29 -11.51
CA THR A 797 -28.35 -12.52 -11.29
C THR A 797 -29.54 -13.36 -10.85
N ASP A 798 -29.37 -14.67 -10.67
CA ASP A 798 -30.51 -15.55 -10.44
C ASP A 798 -31.18 -15.39 -9.06
N HIS A 799 -30.56 -14.72 -8.09
CA HIS A 799 -31.20 -14.41 -6.82
C HIS A 799 -32.21 -13.27 -7.01
N THR A 800 -33.41 -13.42 -6.45
CA THR A 800 -34.50 -12.43 -6.63
C THR A 800 -34.53 -11.38 -5.52
N ALA A 801 -33.65 -11.50 -4.54
CA ALA A 801 -33.49 -10.56 -3.43
C ALA A 801 -32.02 -10.56 -2.95
N GLY A 802 -31.68 -9.64 -2.05
CA GLY A 802 -30.32 -9.41 -1.58
C GLY A 802 -29.59 -10.66 -1.09
N VAL A 803 -28.31 -10.79 -1.46
CA VAL A 803 -27.40 -11.87 -1.09
C VAL A 803 -26.84 -11.60 0.30
N THR A 804 -26.99 -12.57 1.21
CA THR A 804 -26.65 -12.43 2.63
C THR A 804 -25.36 -13.11 3.03
N SER A 805 -24.96 -14.17 2.31
CA SER A 805 -23.73 -14.91 2.59
C SER A 805 -23.22 -15.58 1.31
N THR A 806 -21.92 -15.47 1.09
CA THR A 806 -21.21 -16.10 -0.02
C THR A 806 -20.04 -16.91 0.55
N VAL A 807 -19.90 -18.18 0.17
CA VAL A 807 -18.78 -19.03 0.61
C VAL A 807 -18.27 -19.89 -0.55
N SER A 808 -16.95 -19.98 -0.71
CA SER A 808 -16.32 -20.87 -1.69
C SER A 808 -15.95 -22.20 -1.02
N ALA A 809 -16.20 -23.30 -1.70
CA ALA A 809 -15.76 -24.62 -1.25
C ALA A 809 -14.22 -24.68 -1.23
N PRO A 810 -13.59 -25.34 -0.25
CA PRO A 810 -12.12 -25.46 -0.17
C PRO A 810 -11.45 -26.02 -1.43
N ASN A 811 -12.15 -26.83 -2.24
CA ASN A 811 -11.65 -27.34 -3.52
C ASN A 811 -11.72 -26.33 -4.68
N GLY A 812 -12.32 -25.15 -4.48
CA GLY A 812 -12.46 -24.06 -5.45
C GLY A 812 -13.50 -24.29 -6.56
N ARG A 813 -14.15 -25.45 -6.59
CA ARG A 813 -15.05 -25.85 -7.69
C ARG A 813 -16.48 -25.38 -7.51
N VAL A 814 -16.90 -25.12 -6.27
CA VAL A 814 -18.28 -24.75 -5.95
C VAL A 814 -18.28 -23.46 -5.15
N LEU A 815 -19.13 -22.52 -5.54
CA LEU A 815 -19.52 -21.36 -4.75
C LEU A 815 -20.95 -21.56 -4.26
N ALA A 816 -21.22 -21.33 -2.98
CA ALA A 816 -22.57 -21.31 -2.44
C ALA A 816 -22.96 -19.89 -2.06
N THR A 817 -24.16 -19.47 -2.46
CA THR A 817 -24.69 -18.13 -2.21
C THR A 817 -26.06 -18.25 -1.56
N ALA A 818 -26.26 -17.53 -0.46
CA ALA A 818 -27.51 -17.47 0.29
C ALA A 818 -28.17 -16.11 0.06
N SER A 819 -29.51 -16.07 0.06
CA SER A 819 -30.25 -14.84 -0.17
C SER A 819 -31.45 -14.70 0.76
N THR A 820 -31.90 -13.45 0.85
CA THR A 820 -33.20 -13.04 1.41
C THR A 820 -34.40 -13.55 0.61
N ASP A 821 -34.20 -14.18 -0.54
CA ASP A 821 -35.23 -14.88 -1.31
C ASP A 821 -35.55 -16.30 -0.78
N ASP A 822 -35.05 -16.62 0.41
CA ASP A 822 -35.20 -17.91 1.10
C ASP A 822 -34.52 -19.09 0.37
N THR A 823 -33.55 -18.81 -0.50
CA THR A 823 -32.85 -19.85 -1.26
C THR A 823 -31.34 -19.86 -1.06
N VAL A 824 -30.75 -21.03 -1.32
CA VAL A 824 -29.31 -21.20 -1.55
C VAL A 824 -29.08 -21.64 -2.98
N ARG A 825 -28.16 -20.98 -3.67
CA ARG A 825 -27.71 -21.35 -5.02
C ARG A 825 -26.28 -21.88 -4.98
N LEU A 826 -26.05 -22.93 -5.75
CA LEU A 826 -24.73 -23.51 -5.96
C LEU A 826 -24.27 -23.21 -7.37
N TRP A 827 -23.02 -22.79 -7.50
CA TRP A 827 -22.40 -22.41 -8.76
C TRP A 827 -21.11 -23.17 -8.96
N ASN A 828 -20.87 -23.63 -10.19
CA ASN A 828 -19.59 -24.17 -10.58
C ASN A 828 -18.64 -22.99 -10.83
N THR A 829 -17.54 -22.95 -10.11
CA THR A 829 -16.50 -21.92 -10.21
C THR A 829 -15.15 -22.52 -10.58
N THR A 830 -15.12 -23.71 -11.18
CA THR A 830 -13.89 -24.32 -11.70
C THR A 830 -13.18 -23.39 -12.69
N ASP A 831 -13.98 -22.62 -13.45
CA ASP A 831 -13.53 -21.45 -14.18
C ASP A 831 -14.25 -20.20 -13.63
N PRO A 832 -13.60 -19.38 -12.78
CA PRO A 832 -14.22 -18.18 -12.22
C PRO A 832 -14.56 -17.10 -13.26
N ALA A 833 -13.98 -17.15 -14.46
CA ALA A 833 -14.39 -16.29 -15.57
C ALA A 833 -15.72 -16.76 -16.19
N HIS A 834 -16.04 -18.05 -16.02
CA HIS A 834 -17.20 -18.71 -16.60
C HIS A 834 -18.01 -19.52 -15.58
N PRO A 835 -18.55 -18.88 -14.52
CA PRO A 835 -19.38 -19.56 -13.55
C PRO A 835 -20.66 -20.08 -14.19
N THR A 836 -21.13 -21.26 -13.76
CA THR A 836 -22.38 -21.86 -14.24
C THR A 836 -23.26 -22.32 -13.07
N PRO A 837 -24.59 -22.17 -13.14
CA PRO A 837 -25.48 -22.63 -12.08
C PRO A 837 -25.45 -24.16 -11.99
N LEU A 838 -25.37 -24.70 -10.77
CA LEU A 838 -25.40 -26.14 -10.49
C LEU A 838 -26.74 -26.58 -9.93
N SER A 839 -27.25 -25.88 -8.92
CA SER A 839 -28.45 -26.27 -8.18
C SER A 839 -29.05 -25.13 -7.37
N LEU A 840 -30.34 -25.27 -7.07
CA LEU A 840 -31.14 -24.35 -6.27
C LEU A 840 -31.80 -25.12 -5.12
N ILE A 841 -31.55 -24.68 -3.89
CA ILE A 841 -32.07 -25.28 -2.65
C ILE A 841 -33.14 -24.34 -2.07
N LYS A 842 -34.35 -24.87 -1.82
CA LYS A 842 -35.54 -24.11 -1.38
C LYS A 842 -36.20 -24.63 -0.10
N ASP A 843 -35.47 -25.39 0.72
CA ASP A 843 -36.02 -26.03 1.93
C ASP A 843 -36.17 -25.08 3.14
N PHE A 844 -35.98 -23.77 2.93
CA PHE A 844 -35.99 -22.74 3.96
C PHE A 844 -37.31 -21.97 3.96
N SER A 845 -37.76 -21.61 5.15
CA SER A 845 -38.99 -20.83 5.36
C SER A 845 -38.73 -19.33 5.55
N ASN A 846 -37.47 -18.92 5.55
CA ASN A 846 -37.01 -17.56 5.77
C ASN A 846 -35.58 -17.39 5.23
N THR A 847 -35.08 -16.15 5.29
CA THR A 847 -33.77 -15.72 4.81
C THR A 847 -32.66 -16.63 5.31
N VAL A 848 -31.84 -17.14 4.41
CA VAL A 848 -30.65 -17.92 4.78
C VAL A 848 -29.57 -16.93 5.22
N ILE A 849 -28.99 -17.10 6.41
CA ILE A 849 -28.08 -16.10 7.03
C ILE A 849 -26.65 -16.60 7.24
N SER A 850 -26.42 -17.90 7.20
CA SER A 850 -25.08 -18.47 7.39
C SER A 850 -24.91 -19.75 6.58
N LEU A 851 -23.78 -19.81 5.88
CA LEU A 851 -23.31 -20.95 5.10
C LEU A 851 -21.91 -21.36 5.58
N ALA A 852 -21.63 -22.66 5.66
CA ALA A 852 -20.27 -23.15 5.90
C ALA A 852 -20.02 -24.46 5.16
N PHE A 853 -18.89 -24.56 4.46
CA PHE A 853 -18.44 -25.81 3.85
C PHE A 853 -17.60 -26.62 4.84
N SER A 854 -17.72 -27.95 4.77
CA SER A 854 -16.73 -28.83 5.37
C SER A 854 -15.39 -28.73 4.64
N PRO A 855 -14.26 -28.98 5.31
CA PRO A 855 -12.92 -28.92 4.70
C PRO A 855 -12.74 -29.84 3.48
N ASP A 856 -13.44 -30.98 3.45
CA ASP A 856 -13.44 -31.92 2.32
C ASP A 856 -14.33 -31.49 1.13
N SER A 857 -15.02 -30.36 1.24
CA SER A 857 -15.96 -29.79 0.25
C SER A 857 -17.18 -30.66 -0.06
N ARG A 858 -17.47 -31.70 0.74
CA ARG A 858 -18.59 -32.63 0.50
C ARG A 858 -19.85 -32.31 1.31
N THR A 859 -19.73 -31.48 2.34
CA THR A 859 -20.86 -31.10 3.19
C THR A 859 -21.01 -29.59 3.21
N LEU A 860 -22.25 -29.11 3.11
CA LEU A 860 -22.61 -27.71 3.35
C LEU A 860 -23.57 -27.64 4.54
N ALA A 861 -23.27 -26.81 5.52
CA ALA A 861 -24.19 -26.45 6.58
C ALA A 861 -24.91 -25.15 6.22
N THR A 862 -26.22 -25.11 6.45
CA THR A 862 -27.06 -23.94 6.16
C THR A 862 -27.94 -23.59 7.35
N ILE A 863 -28.08 -22.30 7.64
CA ILE A 863 -28.96 -21.76 8.67
C ILE A 863 -29.86 -20.68 8.07
N ALA A 864 -31.16 -20.76 8.37
CA ALA A 864 -32.14 -19.72 8.06
C ALA A 864 -32.58 -18.95 9.31
N ASN A 865 -32.84 -17.66 9.13
CA ASN A 865 -33.16 -16.72 10.19
C ASN A 865 -34.45 -17.11 10.91
N GLY A 866 -34.39 -17.18 12.24
CA GLY A 866 -35.52 -17.60 13.08
C GLY A 866 -35.84 -19.09 13.02
N GLU A 867 -35.16 -19.87 12.17
CA GLU A 867 -35.25 -21.33 12.22
C GLU A 867 -34.44 -21.88 13.40
N ARG A 868 -34.96 -22.95 14.00
CA ARG A 868 -34.34 -23.63 15.15
C ARG A 868 -33.60 -24.88 14.73
N ARG A 869 -33.07 -24.88 13.51
CA ARG A 869 -32.39 -26.02 12.93
C ARG A 869 -31.17 -25.60 12.10
N VAL A 870 -30.19 -26.48 12.05
CA VAL A 870 -29.11 -26.46 11.06
C VAL A 870 -29.34 -27.64 10.12
N ILE A 871 -29.29 -27.40 8.82
CA ILE A 871 -29.41 -28.48 7.82
C ILE A 871 -28.01 -28.75 7.26
N LEU A 872 -27.61 -30.03 7.25
CA LEU A 872 -26.39 -30.50 6.59
C LEU A 872 -26.75 -31.14 5.25
N TRP A 873 -26.06 -30.72 4.19
CA TRP A 873 -26.30 -31.15 2.81
C TRP A 873 -25.12 -31.95 2.29
N ASN A 874 -25.42 -33.07 1.63
CA ASN A 874 -24.45 -33.82 0.83
C ASN A 874 -24.26 -33.12 -0.52
N LEU A 875 -23.02 -32.74 -0.80
CA LEU A 875 -22.58 -32.13 -2.04
C LEU A 875 -21.52 -32.98 -2.76
N THR A 876 -21.51 -34.30 -2.53
CA THR A 876 -20.70 -35.23 -3.35
C THR A 876 -21.07 -35.12 -4.83
N GLU A 877 -22.36 -34.90 -5.11
CA GLU A 877 -22.88 -34.47 -6.42
C GLU A 877 -23.55 -33.09 -6.26
N PRO A 878 -22.81 -31.97 -6.45
CA PRO A 878 -23.35 -30.61 -6.24
C PRO A 878 -24.55 -30.24 -7.12
N THR A 879 -24.80 -30.98 -8.20
CA THR A 879 -25.97 -30.84 -9.07
C THR A 879 -27.24 -31.48 -8.50
N LYS A 880 -27.12 -32.26 -7.42
CA LYS A 880 -28.19 -32.94 -6.71
C LYS A 880 -27.94 -32.91 -5.20
N PRO A 881 -27.98 -31.72 -4.57
CA PRO A 881 -27.82 -31.61 -3.14
C PRO A 881 -28.88 -32.44 -2.43
N ALA A 882 -28.47 -33.23 -1.45
CA ALA A 882 -29.37 -34.07 -0.64
C ALA A 882 -29.21 -33.74 0.83
N VAL A 883 -30.31 -33.68 1.59
CA VAL A 883 -30.24 -33.51 3.04
C VAL A 883 -29.57 -34.75 3.65
N LEU A 884 -28.45 -34.57 4.35
CA LEU A 884 -27.81 -35.62 5.15
C LEU A 884 -28.53 -35.78 6.49
N THR A 885 -28.70 -34.67 7.20
CA THR A 885 -29.32 -34.65 8.53
C THR A 885 -29.78 -33.23 8.89
N GLN A 886 -30.61 -33.14 9.93
CA GLN A 886 -31.11 -31.88 10.48
C GLN A 886 -30.87 -31.85 12.00
N LEU A 887 -30.08 -30.89 12.44
CA LEU A 887 -29.81 -30.62 13.85
C LEU A 887 -30.90 -29.71 14.39
N ASN A 888 -31.84 -30.24 15.18
CA ASN A 888 -32.93 -29.47 15.77
C ASN A 888 -32.58 -29.00 17.19
N PHE A 889 -32.84 -27.73 17.49
CA PHE A 889 -32.52 -27.11 18.77
C PHE A 889 -33.81 -26.84 19.55
N PRO A 890 -33.92 -27.28 20.82
CA PRO A 890 -35.11 -27.09 21.65
C PRO A 890 -35.18 -25.65 22.19
N LEU A 891 -35.37 -24.67 21.30
CA LEU A 891 -35.42 -23.25 21.63
C LEU A 891 -36.87 -22.73 21.69
N GLY A 892 -37.10 -21.71 22.53
CA GLY A 892 -38.39 -21.04 22.68
C GLY A 892 -38.80 -20.19 21.47
N ALA A 893 -40.05 -19.70 21.47
CA ALA A 893 -40.55 -18.79 20.43
C ALA A 893 -39.68 -17.51 20.33
N GLY A 894 -39.35 -17.10 19.10
CA GLY A 894 -38.47 -15.94 18.85
C GLY A 894 -36.97 -16.19 19.04
N SER A 895 -36.55 -17.45 19.23
CA SER A 895 -35.15 -17.87 19.34
C SER A 895 -34.73 -18.70 18.13
N GLY A 896 -33.44 -18.68 17.78
CA GLY A 896 -32.92 -19.35 16.58
C GLY A 896 -31.42 -19.63 16.65
N VAL A 897 -30.93 -20.34 15.64
CA VAL A 897 -29.49 -20.53 15.39
C VAL A 897 -29.01 -19.39 14.50
N GLU A 898 -27.84 -18.82 14.78
CA GLU A 898 -27.38 -17.58 14.10
C GLU A 898 -26.18 -17.81 13.18
N SER A 899 -25.26 -18.70 13.55
CA SER A 899 -24.03 -18.95 12.79
C SER A 899 -23.53 -20.39 12.96
N VAL A 900 -22.82 -20.88 11.94
CA VAL A 900 -22.22 -22.23 11.88
C VAL A 900 -20.80 -22.15 11.34
N ALA A 901 -19.88 -22.98 11.87
CA ALA A 901 -18.55 -23.17 11.31
C ALA A 901 -18.04 -24.59 11.54
N PHE A 902 -17.33 -25.15 10.55
CA PHE A 902 -16.62 -26.41 10.68
C PHE A 902 -15.21 -26.17 11.24
N SER A 903 -14.71 -27.12 12.05
CA SER A 903 -13.30 -27.19 12.37
C SER A 903 -12.48 -27.56 11.12
N PRO A 904 -11.20 -27.16 11.03
CA PRO A 904 -10.35 -27.46 9.87
C PRO A 904 -10.13 -28.94 9.59
N ASP A 905 -10.27 -29.81 10.60
CA ASP A 905 -10.21 -31.26 10.44
C ASP A 905 -11.54 -31.90 9.99
N GLY A 906 -12.62 -31.11 9.94
CA GLY A 906 -13.96 -31.53 9.55
C GLY A 906 -14.69 -32.42 10.55
N ARG A 907 -14.14 -32.60 11.77
CA ARG A 907 -14.73 -33.50 12.79
C ARG A 907 -15.62 -32.79 13.80
N THR A 908 -15.50 -31.48 13.92
CA THR A 908 -16.28 -30.68 14.86
C THR A 908 -17.08 -29.60 14.12
N LEU A 909 -18.35 -29.44 14.48
CA LEU A 909 -19.19 -28.32 14.04
C LEU A 909 -19.49 -27.42 15.23
N ALA A 910 -19.23 -26.12 15.10
CA ALA A 910 -19.67 -25.13 16.07
C ALA A 910 -20.96 -24.45 15.59
N THR A 911 -21.92 -24.27 16.49
CA THR A 911 -23.20 -23.59 16.21
C THR A 911 -23.53 -22.60 17.33
N SER A 912 -23.88 -21.36 17.00
CA SER A 912 -24.33 -20.37 18.00
C SER A 912 -25.84 -20.27 18.07
N THR A 913 -26.37 -20.18 19.29
CA THR A 913 -27.80 -19.95 19.53
C THR A 913 -28.06 -18.59 20.16
N SER A 914 -29.13 -17.95 19.70
CA SER A 914 -29.64 -16.68 20.23
C SER A 914 -31.07 -16.89 20.71
N THR A 915 -31.36 -16.33 21.88
CA THR A 915 -32.68 -16.43 22.51
C THR A 915 -33.18 -15.07 22.97
N VAL A 916 -34.50 -14.89 22.95
CA VAL A 916 -35.17 -13.70 23.50
C VAL A 916 -35.54 -13.87 24.96
N VAL A 917 -35.38 -15.08 25.51
CA VAL A 917 -35.71 -15.41 26.90
C VAL A 917 -34.54 -15.00 27.79
N ALA A 918 -34.80 -14.12 28.77
CA ALA A 918 -33.81 -13.76 29.78
C ALA A 918 -33.34 -15.02 30.54
N GLY A 919 -32.04 -15.30 30.48
CA GLY A 919 -31.44 -16.52 31.05
C GLY A 919 -31.54 -17.77 30.17
N GLY A 920 -31.94 -17.65 28.89
CA GLY A 920 -31.91 -18.77 27.96
C GLY A 920 -30.49 -19.09 27.44
N ASP A 921 -30.38 -20.19 26.68
CA ASP A 921 -29.11 -20.69 26.10
C ASP A 921 -28.49 -19.73 25.08
N HIS A 922 -27.71 -18.77 25.57
CA HIS A 922 -26.82 -17.92 24.80
C HIS A 922 -25.42 -18.51 24.80
N GLY A 923 -25.06 -19.26 23.75
CA GLY A 923 -23.75 -19.88 23.71
C GLY A 923 -23.45 -20.59 22.41
N VAL A 924 -22.23 -21.11 22.34
CA VAL A 924 -21.77 -21.96 21.25
C VAL A 924 -21.80 -23.41 21.71
N ARG A 925 -22.40 -24.26 20.87
CA ARG A 925 -22.39 -25.71 21.01
C ARG A 925 -21.40 -26.30 20.03
N LEU A 926 -20.67 -27.33 20.47
CA LEU A 926 -19.78 -28.11 19.64
C LEU A 926 -20.43 -29.47 19.36
N TRP A 927 -20.37 -29.93 18.13
CA TRP A 927 -20.93 -31.21 17.69
C TRP A 927 -19.83 -32.05 17.07
N ASP A 928 -19.78 -33.33 17.43
CA ASP A 928 -19.08 -34.34 16.64
C ASP A 928 -19.82 -34.55 15.33
N ILE A 929 -19.12 -34.38 14.23
CA ILE A 929 -19.61 -34.62 12.87
C ILE A 929 -18.68 -35.56 12.11
N SER A 930 -17.87 -36.36 12.81
CA SER A 930 -17.06 -37.42 12.21
C SER A 930 -17.91 -38.40 11.38
N ASP A 931 -19.16 -38.60 11.81
CA ASP A 931 -20.25 -39.08 10.97
C ASP A 931 -21.29 -37.95 10.78
N PRO A 932 -21.30 -37.25 9.63
CA PRO A 932 -22.22 -36.15 9.40
C PRO A 932 -23.69 -36.58 9.28
N VAL A 933 -23.97 -37.89 9.19
CA VAL A 933 -25.34 -38.43 9.21
C VAL A 933 -25.87 -38.49 10.65
N HIS A 934 -25.00 -38.78 11.62
CA HIS A 934 -25.35 -38.95 13.04
C HIS A 934 -24.56 -38.01 13.95
N PRO A 935 -24.73 -36.68 13.81
CA PRO A 935 -24.00 -35.72 14.61
C PRO A 935 -24.33 -35.85 16.11
N GLN A 936 -23.31 -35.78 16.96
CA GLN A 936 -23.46 -35.92 18.42
C GLN A 936 -23.05 -34.62 19.10
N LEU A 937 -23.84 -34.15 20.07
CA LEU A 937 -23.46 -32.98 20.85
C LEU A 937 -22.23 -33.33 21.72
N ARG A 938 -21.17 -32.53 21.63
CA ARG A 938 -19.96 -32.63 22.46
C ARG A 938 -19.96 -31.57 23.56
N GLY A 939 -19.57 -31.99 24.75
CA GLY A 939 -19.21 -31.10 25.85
C GLY A 939 -20.32 -30.20 26.39
N GLN A 940 -19.92 -29.27 27.24
CA GLN A 940 -20.81 -28.26 27.82
C GLN A 940 -20.95 -27.03 26.91
N LEU A 941 -22.11 -26.35 27.01
CA LEU A 941 -22.37 -25.09 26.31
C LEU A 941 -21.29 -24.06 26.66
N ILE A 942 -20.63 -23.50 25.65
CA ILE A 942 -19.74 -22.35 25.82
C ILE A 942 -20.63 -21.12 26.03
N ALA A 943 -21.01 -20.89 27.28
CA ALA A 943 -21.84 -19.76 27.68
C ALA A 943 -20.99 -18.52 27.95
N ALA A 944 -21.49 -17.35 27.56
CA ALA A 944 -20.92 -16.10 28.05
C ALA A 944 -21.12 -16.04 29.58
N ALA A 945 -20.07 -15.67 30.31
CA ALA A 945 -20.14 -15.54 31.76
C ALA A 945 -21.40 -14.77 32.19
N ALA A 946 -22.11 -15.33 33.17
CA ALA A 946 -23.43 -14.93 33.66
C ALA A 946 -23.51 -13.47 34.15
N SER A 947 -23.56 -12.53 33.21
CA SER A 947 -24.17 -11.22 33.44
C SER A 947 -25.62 -11.30 32.97
N PRO A 948 -26.61 -11.02 33.84
CA PRO A 948 -28.00 -11.03 33.43
C PRO A 948 -28.21 -9.98 32.32
N GLY A 949 -28.39 -10.44 31.07
CA GLY A 949 -29.00 -9.68 29.98
C GLY A 949 -28.16 -9.20 28.80
N THR A 950 -26.86 -9.49 28.65
CA THR A 950 -26.02 -8.65 27.76
C THR A 950 -24.87 -9.32 26.99
N PHE A 951 -24.89 -10.62 26.71
CA PHE A 951 -23.91 -11.23 25.78
C PHE A 951 -24.61 -12.09 24.72
N LYS A 952 -24.63 -11.63 23.46
CA LYS A 952 -25.06 -12.42 22.30
C LYS A 952 -23.85 -12.66 21.39
N PHE A 953 -23.37 -13.89 21.29
CA PHE A 953 -22.32 -14.26 20.32
C PHE A 953 -22.92 -14.27 18.92
N ASN A 954 -22.36 -13.50 18.01
CA ASN A 954 -22.89 -13.32 16.65
C ASN A 954 -22.01 -13.96 15.59
N THR A 955 -20.70 -13.95 15.81
CA THR A 955 -19.72 -14.56 14.91
C THR A 955 -18.69 -15.33 15.74
N PHE A 956 -18.15 -16.39 15.15
CA PHE A 956 -17.08 -17.22 15.70
C PHE A 956 -16.26 -17.82 14.57
N ALA A 957 -14.99 -18.13 14.86
CA ALA A 957 -14.11 -18.76 13.89
C ALA A 957 -13.15 -19.73 14.60
N PHE A 958 -12.86 -20.87 13.97
CA PHE A 958 -11.78 -21.75 14.39
C PHE A 958 -10.45 -21.22 13.88
N SER A 959 -9.39 -21.37 14.67
CA SER A 959 -8.01 -21.33 14.17
C SER A 959 -7.77 -22.47 13.20
N SER A 960 -6.81 -22.30 12.29
CA SER A 960 -6.48 -23.29 11.26
C SER A 960 -5.93 -24.60 11.80
N ASP A 961 -5.39 -24.61 13.02
CA ASP A 961 -5.03 -25.82 13.76
C ASP A 961 -6.24 -26.51 14.44
N GLY A 962 -7.41 -25.86 14.46
CA GLY A 962 -8.63 -26.34 15.10
C GLY A 962 -8.62 -26.30 16.63
N GLN A 963 -7.57 -25.81 17.27
CA GLN A 963 -7.39 -25.85 18.72
C GLN A 963 -7.97 -24.64 19.44
N THR A 964 -8.20 -23.55 18.72
CA THR A 964 -8.69 -22.28 19.26
C THR A 964 -10.00 -21.89 18.60
N LEU A 965 -10.97 -21.48 19.41
CA LEU A 965 -12.23 -20.91 18.97
C LEU A 965 -12.30 -19.45 19.42
N VAL A 966 -12.36 -18.54 18.45
CA VAL A 966 -12.53 -17.11 18.69
C VAL A 966 -14.02 -16.80 18.70
N LEU A 967 -14.49 -16.09 19.74
CA LEU A 967 -15.89 -15.69 19.90
C LEU A 967 -15.98 -14.17 20.02
N ALA A 968 -16.90 -13.55 19.29
CA ALA A 968 -17.22 -12.13 19.41
C ALA A 968 -18.73 -11.87 19.55
N GLY A 969 -19.06 -10.87 20.35
CA GLY A 969 -20.43 -10.52 20.72
C GLY A 969 -20.98 -9.28 19.99
N ARG A 970 -22.29 -9.26 19.74
CA ARG A 970 -23.00 -8.16 19.06
C ARG A 970 -23.72 -7.23 20.05
N TYR A 971 -23.65 -5.92 19.80
CA TYR A 971 -24.35 -4.80 20.46
C TYR A 971 -24.10 -4.50 21.95
N THR A 972 -23.66 -5.44 22.77
CA THR A 972 -23.66 -5.23 24.23
C THR A 972 -22.36 -5.58 24.95
N SER A 973 -21.46 -6.28 24.26
CA SER A 973 -20.14 -6.62 24.79
C SER A 973 -19.09 -6.31 23.75
N ASP A 974 -18.39 -5.19 23.87
CA ASP A 974 -17.28 -4.80 22.99
C ASP A 974 -16.03 -5.70 23.16
N LYS A 975 -16.21 -6.98 23.47
CA LYS A 975 -15.19 -7.91 23.93
C LYS A 975 -15.11 -9.13 23.01
N VAL A 976 -13.87 -9.51 22.71
CA VAL A 976 -13.54 -10.77 22.05
C VAL A 976 -13.05 -11.76 23.11
N GLN A 977 -13.38 -13.03 22.94
CA GLN A 977 -12.96 -14.13 23.82
C GLN A 977 -12.29 -15.23 23.01
N LEU A 978 -11.20 -15.78 23.54
CA LEU A 978 -10.50 -16.93 22.97
C LEU A 978 -10.75 -18.16 23.85
N TRP A 979 -11.05 -19.29 23.22
CA TRP A 979 -11.32 -20.56 23.88
C TRP A 979 -10.40 -21.63 23.32
N ASN A 980 -9.76 -22.39 24.19
CA ASN A 980 -9.07 -23.62 23.82
C ASN A 980 -10.12 -24.73 23.72
N VAL A 981 -10.22 -25.32 22.53
CA VAL A 981 -11.13 -26.39 22.14
C VAL A 981 -10.37 -27.65 21.70
N THR A 982 -9.10 -27.79 22.09
CA THR A 982 -8.30 -29.01 21.87
C THR A 982 -9.00 -30.25 22.42
N ASP A 983 -9.70 -30.09 23.54
CA ASP A 983 -10.72 -31.01 24.01
C ASP A 983 -12.11 -30.37 23.82
N PRO A 984 -12.85 -30.72 22.74
CA PRO A 984 -14.18 -30.19 22.49
C PRO A 984 -15.21 -30.58 23.55
N GLU A 985 -14.95 -31.60 24.39
CA GLU A 985 -15.84 -31.97 25.48
C GLU A 985 -15.68 -31.04 26.69
N HIS A 986 -14.49 -30.46 26.86
CA HIS A 986 -14.14 -29.58 27.97
C HIS A 986 -13.47 -28.29 27.45
N PRO A 987 -14.20 -27.45 26.69
CA PRO A 987 -13.66 -26.20 26.20
C PRO A 987 -13.29 -25.30 27.37
N THR A 988 -12.08 -24.73 27.34
CA THR A 988 -11.59 -23.84 28.40
C THR A 988 -11.26 -22.47 27.86
N ARG A 989 -11.52 -21.43 28.64
CA ARG A 989 -11.17 -20.08 28.24
C ARG A 989 -9.65 -19.91 28.18
N SER A 990 -9.13 -19.46 27.03
CA SER A 990 -7.71 -19.21 26.82
C SER A 990 -7.45 -17.71 26.96
N GLY A 991 -7.04 -17.26 28.15
CA GLY A 991 -6.72 -15.86 28.42
C GLY A 991 -7.91 -14.90 28.68
N PRO A 992 -7.62 -13.61 28.93
CA PRO A 992 -8.63 -12.61 29.26
C PRO A 992 -9.41 -12.15 28.02
N SER A 993 -10.61 -11.62 28.23
CA SER A 993 -11.37 -10.94 27.17
C SER A 993 -10.75 -9.58 26.90
N PHE A 994 -10.62 -9.18 25.64
CA PHE A 994 -10.01 -7.92 25.24
C PHE A 994 -10.98 -7.03 24.45
N PRO A 995 -10.81 -5.69 24.46
CA PRO A 995 -11.75 -4.74 23.88
C PRO A 995 -11.62 -4.66 22.35
N GLY A 996 -12.11 -5.69 21.66
CA GLY A 996 -12.11 -5.76 20.19
C GLY A 996 -13.30 -5.08 19.51
N GLY A 997 -14.38 -4.78 20.23
CA GLY A 997 -15.57 -4.10 19.68
C GLY A 997 -16.28 -4.84 18.53
N ALA A 998 -16.02 -6.14 18.36
CA ALA A 998 -16.20 -6.83 17.08
C ALA A 998 -17.65 -7.28 16.84
N ASN A 999 -18.37 -6.60 15.93
CA ASN A 999 -19.62 -7.17 15.38
C ASN A 999 -19.34 -8.18 14.25
N LEU A 1000 -18.22 -7.99 13.56
CA LEU A 1000 -17.68 -8.84 12.50
C LEU A 1000 -16.22 -9.14 12.82
N MET A 1001 -15.77 -10.34 12.46
CA MET A 1001 -14.37 -10.71 12.59
C MET A 1001 -13.97 -11.71 11.51
N ALA A 1002 -12.69 -11.72 11.17
CA ALA A 1002 -12.07 -12.72 10.34
C ALA A 1002 -10.73 -13.11 10.97
N LEU A 1003 -10.41 -14.40 10.93
CA LEU A 1003 -9.14 -14.92 11.41
C LEU A 1003 -8.25 -15.23 10.22
N SER A 1004 -6.97 -14.89 10.31
CA SER A 1004 -5.99 -15.23 9.28
C SER A 1004 -5.83 -16.75 9.16
N PRO A 1005 -5.45 -17.27 7.97
CA PRO A 1005 -5.25 -18.70 7.76
C PRO A 1005 -4.17 -19.34 8.63
N ASP A 1006 -3.23 -18.57 9.19
CA ASP A 1006 -2.23 -19.05 10.15
C ASP A 1006 -2.75 -19.06 11.61
N GLY A 1007 -3.93 -18.50 11.88
CA GLY A 1007 -4.53 -18.41 13.21
C GLY A 1007 -3.89 -17.36 14.14
N HIS A 1008 -2.91 -16.59 13.66
CA HIS A 1008 -2.14 -15.66 14.52
C HIS A 1008 -2.68 -14.22 14.50
N THR A 1009 -3.38 -13.84 13.44
CA THR A 1009 -3.90 -12.48 13.23
C THR A 1009 -5.42 -12.48 13.21
N LEU A 1010 -6.04 -11.72 14.10
CA LEU A 1010 -7.48 -11.51 14.11
C LEU A 1010 -7.80 -10.10 13.60
N ALA A 1011 -8.66 -10.01 12.58
CA ALA A 1011 -9.27 -8.76 12.16
C ALA A 1011 -10.65 -8.60 12.81
N THR A 1012 -10.93 -7.43 13.36
CA THR A 1012 -12.20 -7.10 14.03
C THR A 1012 -12.76 -5.78 13.54
N VAL A 1013 -14.08 -5.69 13.39
CA VAL A 1013 -14.75 -4.44 13.04
C VAL A 1013 -15.46 -3.85 14.26
N ALA A 1014 -15.01 -2.68 14.71
CA ALA A 1014 -15.64 -1.93 15.78
C ALA A 1014 -16.73 -0.99 15.22
N GLN A 1015 -17.96 -1.07 15.74
CA GLN A 1015 -19.02 -0.12 15.44
C GLN A 1015 -19.12 0.93 16.54
N THR A 1016 -18.93 2.21 16.20
CA THR A 1016 -19.26 3.31 17.11
C THR A 1016 -20.72 3.70 16.90
N PHE A 1017 -21.58 3.43 17.89
CA PHE A 1017 -22.98 3.83 17.85
C PHE A 1017 -23.13 5.22 18.48
N THR A 1018 -22.88 6.30 17.73
CA THR A 1018 -23.15 7.67 18.22
C THR A 1018 -24.48 8.18 17.65
N GLY A 1019 -25.54 8.13 18.47
CA GLY A 1019 -26.70 9.00 18.31
C GLY A 1019 -27.54 8.85 17.03
N GLY A 1020 -27.84 7.61 16.60
CA GLY A 1020 -28.81 7.36 15.53
C GLY A 1020 -28.28 7.48 14.10
N ALA A 1021 -27.02 7.89 13.91
CA ALA A 1021 -26.29 7.71 12.67
C ALA A 1021 -25.27 6.56 12.83
N PRO A 1022 -25.10 5.66 11.85
CA PRO A 1022 -24.03 4.67 11.87
C PRO A 1022 -22.67 5.39 11.88
N GLY A 1023 -21.90 5.23 12.95
CA GLY A 1023 -20.54 5.77 13.05
C GLY A 1023 -19.56 5.05 12.12
N ASP A 1024 -18.41 5.68 11.89
CA ASP A 1024 -17.32 5.14 11.07
C ASP A 1024 -16.92 3.74 11.59
N GLY A 1025 -16.90 2.75 10.71
CA GLY A 1025 -16.42 1.40 11.05
C GLY A 1025 -14.89 1.40 11.10
N GLU A 1026 -14.30 1.11 12.26
CA GLU A 1026 -12.85 0.92 12.39
C GLU A 1026 -12.52 -0.58 12.29
N VAL A 1027 -11.69 -0.96 11.33
CA VAL A 1027 -11.12 -2.33 11.27
C VAL A 1027 -9.81 -2.34 12.04
N LYS A 1028 -9.68 -3.24 13.02
CA LYS A 1028 -8.48 -3.40 13.87
C LYS A 1028 -7.89 -4.78 13.67
N LEU A 1029 -6.56 -4.86 13.59
CA LEU A 1029 -5.82 -6.10 13.56
C LEU A 1029 -5.24 -6.39 14.95
N TRP A 1030 -5.24 -7.66 15.34
CA TRP A 1030 -4.76 -8.12 16.64
C TRP A 1030 -3.84 -9.31 16.45
N ASN A 1031 -2.72 -9.32 17.17
CA ASN A 1031 -1.90 -10.50 17.35
C ASN A 1031 -2.51 -11.30 18.50
N ILE A 1032 -2.93 -12.52 18.17
CA ILE A 1032 -3.48 -13.48 19.13
C ILE A 1032 -2.58 -14.70 19.31
N THR A 1033 -1.31 -14.65 18.89
CA THR A 1033 -0.36 -15.77 19.08
C THR A 1033 -0.20 -16.14 20.56
N ASP A 1034 -0.19 -15.14 21.44
CA ASP A 1034 -0.29 -15.34 22.89
C ASP A 1034 -1.72 -15.02 23.34
N HIS A 1035 -2.52 -16.07 23.59
CA HIS A 1035 -3.90 -15.93 24.04
C HIS A 1035 -4.05 -15.15 25.36
N ASN A 1036 -3.01 -15.12 26.21
CA ASN A 1036 -3.05 -14.38 27.48
C ASN A 1036 -2.79 -12.88 27.29
N HIS A 1037 -2.13 -12.51 26.20
CA HIS A 1037 -1.76 -11.15 25.88
C HIS A 1037 -2.09 -10.77 24.41
N PRO A 1038 -3.38 -10.73 24.02
CA PRO A 1038 -3.77 -10.20 22.72
C PRO A 1038 -3.34 -8.73 22.60
N THR A 1039 -2.63 -8.41 21.53
CA THR A 1039 -2.08 -7.07 21.31
C THR A 1039 -2.54 -6.49 19.98
N PRO A 1040 -2.93 -5.20 19.93
CA PRO A 1040 -3.27 -4.58 18.66
C PRO A 1040 -2.04 -4.47 17.76
N LEU A 1041 -2.23 -4.73 16.47
CA LEU A 1041 -1.22 -4.66 15.43
C LEU A 1041 -1.41 -3.38 14.63
N GLY A 1042 -0.51 -2.41 14.87
CA GLY A 1042 -0.55 -1.12 14.19
C GLY A 1042 -1.77 -0.24 14.52
N PRO A 1043 -1.93 0.90 13.82
CA PRO A 1043 -3.14 1.71 13.91
C PRO A 1043 -4.33 1.02 13.22
N PRO A 1044 -5.59 1.38 13.57
CA PRO A 1044 -6.77 0.89 12.87
C PRO A 1044 -6.71 1.21 11.37
N LEU A 1045 -7.23 0.30 10.54
CA LEU A 1045 -7.38 0.53 9.11
C LEU A 1045 -8.42 1.63 8.92
N SER A 1046 -7.99 2.75 8.36
CA SER A 1046 -8.79 3.97 8.25
C SER A 1046 -9.33 4.21 6.83
N GLY A 1047 -10.33 5.09 6.72
CA GLY A 1047 -10.81 5.60 5.43
C GLY A 1047 -12.21 5.14 5.03
N TYR A 1048 -12.88 4.34 5.86
CA TYR A 1048 -14.31 4.04 5.73
C TYR A 1048 -15.11 5.28 6.14
N ASN A 1049 -16.11 5.68 5.34
CA ASN A 1049 -17.07 6.75 5.67
C ASN A 1049 -18.50 6.21 5.80
N SER A 1050 -18.62 4.88 5.86
CA SER A 1050 -19.85 4.14 6.09
C SER A 1050 -19.54 2.87 6.88
N ARG A 1051 -20.58 2.16 7.27
CA ARG A 1051 -20.47 0.88 7.99
C ARG A 1051 -19.75 -0.16 7.15
N VAL A 1052 -18.75 -0.81 7.75
CA VAL A 1052 -18.16 -2.03 7.20
C VAL A 1052 -19.14 -3.19 7.35
N THR A 1053 -19.47 -3.85 6.25
CA THR A 1053 -20.49 -4.90 6.15
C THR A 1053 -19.90 -6.31 6.25
N ASP A 1054 -18.68 -6.52 5.75
CA ASP A 1054 -17.96 -7.79 5.82
C ASP A 1054 -16.43 -7.61 5.70
N ILE A 1055 -15.68 -8.62 6.14
CA ILE A 1055 -14.21 -8.70 6.03
C ILE A 1055 -13.77 -10.14 5.76
N ALA A 1056 -12.77 -10.33 4.89
CA ALA A 1056 -12.27 -11.66 4.54
C ALA A 1056 -10.75 -11.64 4.30
N PHE A 1057 -10.02 -12.56 4.92
CA PHE A 1057 -8.62 -12.81 4.58
C PHE A 1057 -8.54 -13.67 3.31
N SER A 1058 -7.54 -13.42 2.47
CA SER A 1058 -7.15 -14.35 1.42
C SER A 1058 -6.60 -15.64 2.06
N PRO A 1059 -6.79 -16.80 1.41
CA PRO A 1059 -6.27 -18.09 1.89
C PRO A 1059 -4.75 -18.15 2.11
N ASP A 1060 -3.98 -17.29 1.43
CA ASP A 1060 -2.53 -17.15 1.66
C ASP A 1060 -2.18 -16.23 2.85
N GLY A 1061 -3.16 -15.54 3.44
CA GLY A 1061 -2.98 -14.63 4.58
C GLY A 1061 -2.32 -13.30 4.25
N HIS A 1062 -2.02 -13.02 2.98
CA HIS A 1062 -1.29 -11.82 2.56
C HIS A 1062 -2.20 -10.63 2.22
N THR A 1063 -3.48 -10.89 1.92
CA THR A 1063 -4.45 -9.86 1.56
C THR A 1063 -5.66 -9.91 2.49
N LEU A 1064 -6.16 -8.74 2.90
CA LEU A 1064 -7.44 -8.59 3.59
C LEU A 1064 -8.38 -7.77 2.72
N ALA A 1065 -9.56 -8.31 2.41
CA ALA A 1065 -10.65 -7.59 1.76
C ALA A 1065 -11.63 -7.06 2.80
N THR A 1066 -12.14 -5.85 2.57
CA THR A 1066 -13.12 -5.19 3.44
C THR A 1066 -14.18 -4.48 2.60
N SER A 1067 -15.45 -4.64 2.94
CA SER A 1067 -16.58 -3.96 2.28
C SER A 1067 -17.18 -2.88 3.16
N GLY A 1068 -17.34 -1.67 2.63
CA GLY A 1068 -18.02 -0.56 3.31
C GLY A 1068 -18.62 0.41 2.31
N ASN A 1069 -17.98 1.56 2.11
CA ASN A 1069 -18.37 2.53 1.07
C ASN A 1069 -17.89 2.16 -0.34
N GLY A 1070 -17.30 0.98 -0.46
CA GLY A 1070 -16.68 0.37 -1.63
C GLY A 1070 -15.89 -0.85 -1.17
N LEU A 1071 -15.35 -1.59 -2.12
CA LEU A 1071 -14.44 -2.70 -1.83
C LEU A 1071 -13.01 -2.17 -1.65
N ARG A 1072 -12.32 -2.59 -0.60
CA ARG A 1072 -10.89 -2.26 -0.37
C ARG A 1072 -10.08 -3.52 -0.13
N LEU A 1073 -8.83 -3.49 -0.61
CA LEU A 1073 -7.84 -4.53 -0.37
C LEU A 1073 -6.67 -3.95 0.43
N TRP A 1074 -6.16 -4.74 1.36
CA TRP A 1074 -5.06 -4.38 2.23
C TRP A 1074 -3.97 -5.45 2.12
N ASP A 1075 -2.73 -5.02 1.91
CA ASP A 1075 -1.56 -5.87 2.09
C ASP A 1075 -1.33 -6.02 3.59
N VAL A 1076 -1.47 -7.25 4.05
CA VAL A 1076 -1.31 -7.68 5.43
C VAL A 1076 -0.24 -8.76 5.53
N SER A 1077 0.68 -8.83 4.55
CA SER A 1077 1.85 -9.72 4.62
C SER A 1077 2.72 -9.45 5.85
N ASP A 1078 2.75 -8.19 6.29
CA ASP A 1078 3.17 -7.79 7.63
C ASP A 1078 1.96 -7.15 8.35
N PRO A 1079 1.19 -7.92 9.14
CA PRO A 1079 0.00 -7.40 9.80
C PRO A 1079 0.29 -6.28 10.81
N ALA A 1080 1.54 -6.10 11.25
CA ALA A 1080 1.93 -4.97 12.11
C ALA A 1080 2.08 -3.65 11.34
N HIS A 1081 2.25 -3.72 10.01
CA HIS A 1081 2.38 -2.58 9.11
C HIS A 1081 1.45 -2.72 7.90
N PRO A 1082 0.12 -2.82 8.11
CA PRO A 1082 -0.82 -3.04 7.02
C PRO A 1082 -0.83 -1.84 6.07
N ALA A 1083 -0.92 -2.10 4.77
CA ALA A 1083 -0.92 -1.06 3.75
C ALA A 1083 -2.12 -1.21 2.81
N ALA A 1084 -2.81 -0.10 2.50
CA ALA A 1084 -3.87 -0.12 1.50
C ALA A 1084 -3.29 -0.41 0.11
N ILE A 1085 -3.88 -1.36 -0.62
CA ILE A 1085 -3.53 -1.65 -2.01
C ILE A 1085 -4.30 -0.68 -2.89
N GLY A 1086 -3.73 0.51 -3.12
CA GLY A 1086 -4.31 1.53 -3.99
C GLY A 1086 -5.57 2.19 -3.44
N GLN A 1087 -6.36 2.77 -4.35
CA GLN A 1087 -7.66 3.38 -4.03
C GLN A 1087 -8.76 2.31 -3.85
N PRO A 1088 -9.82 2.61 -3.08
CA PRO A 1088 -11.01 1.76 -3.03
C PRO A 1088 -11.60 1.54 -4.42
N PHE A 1089 -12.03 0.32 -4.68
CA PHE A 1089 -12.74 -0.01 -5.92
C PHE A 1089 -14.08 0.70 -5.99
N ALA A 1090 -14.41 1.25 -7.16
CA ALA A 1090 -15.68 1.89 -7.46
C ALA A 1090 -16.82 0.88 -7.66
N VAL A 1091 -17.12 0.11 -6.61
CA VAL A 1091 -18.26 -0.82 -6.51
C VAL A 1091 -19.35 -0.17 -5.67
N ASN A 1092 -20.61 -0.30 -6.09
CA ASN A 1092 -21.74 0.25 -5.34
C ASN A 1092 -21.88 -0.45 -3.98
N ALA A 1093 -22.11 0.31 -2.91
CA ALA A 1093 -22.28 -0.23 -1.56
C ALA A 1093 -23.44 -1.23 -1.45
N LEU A 1094 -24.47 -1.12 -2.30
CA LEU A 1094 -25.59 -2.08 -2.36
C LEU A 1094 -25.18 -3.47 -2.90
N GLU A 1095 -24.00 -3.60 -3.50
CA GLU A 1095 -23.47 -4.86 -4.03
C GLU A 1095 -22.57 -5.60 -3.03
N LEU A 1096 -22.36 -5.06 -1.82
CA LEU A 1096 -21.29 -5.48 -0.92
C LEU A 1096 -21.80 -5.79 0.50
N ASP A 1097 -22.56 -6.87 0.67
CA ASP A 1097 -22.94 -7.39 1.99
C ASP A 1097 -22.15 -8.64 2.41
N SER A 1098 -21.56 -9.37 1.47
CA SER A 1098 -20.74 -10.55 1.76
C SER A 1098 -19.53 -10.67 0.82
N LEU A 1099 -18.40 -11.12 1.37
CA LEU A 1099 -17.12 -11.30 0.69
C LEU A 1099 -16.58 -12.73 0.89
N ALA A 1100 -16.05 -13.35 -0.17
CA ALA A 1100 -15.34 -14.62 -0.08
C ALA A 1100 -14.22 -14.72 -1.11
N PHE A 1101 -13.01 -15.02 -0.66
CA PHE A 1101 -11.94 -15.40 -1.57
C PHE A 1101 -12.12 -16.83 -2.07
N THR A 1102 -11.75 -17.05 -3.33
CA THR A 1102 -11.49 -18.39 -3.85
C THR A 1102 -10.22 -18.98 -3.21
N PRO A 1103 -10.10 -20.32 -3.07
CA PRO A 1103 -8.97 -20.96 -2.40
C PRO A 1103 -7.58 -20.65 -2.98
N ASP A 1104 -7.50 -20.15 -4.22
CA ASP A 1104 -6.24 -19.77 -4.86
C ASP A 1104 -5.82 -18.31 -4.59
N SER A 1105 -6.59 -17.57 -3.78
CA SER A 1105 -6.42 -16.15 -3.47
C SER A 1105 -6.52 -15.19 -4.67
N LYS A 1106 -6.87 -15.67 -5.87
CA LYS A 1106 -6.83 -14.87 -7.10
C LYS A 1106 -8.17 -14.28 -7.51
N THR A 1107 -9.27 -14.84 -7.03
CA THR A 1107 -10.61 -14.32 -7.32
C THR A 1107 -11.34 -14.00 -6.03
N LEU A 1108 -11.98 -12.83 -5.98
CA LEU A 1108 -12.88 -12.43 -4.90
C LEU A 1108 -14.32 -12.53 -5.38
N ALA A 1109 -15.12 -13.33 -4.69
CA ALA A 1109 -16.57 -13.36 -4.81
C ALA A 1109 -17.18 -12.34 -3.85
N PHE A 1110 -18.18 -11.60 -4.30
CA PHE A 1110 -18.97 -10.73 -3.43
C PHE A 1110 -20.40 -10.60 -3.92
N GLY A 1111 -21.32 -10.35 -3.00
CA GLY A 1111 -22.72 -10.09 -3.31
C GLY A 1111 -23.36 -9.16 -2.30
N GLY A 1112 -24.51 -8.59 -2.66
CA GLY A 1112 -25.20 -7.62 -1.80
C GLY A 1112 -26.70 -7.51 -2.00
N ALA A 1113 -27.28 -6.49 -1.39
CA ALA A 1113 -28.69 -6.13 -1.41
C ALA A 1113 -29.34 -6.03 -2.80
N ASP A 1114 -28.57 -5.81 -3.87
CA ASP A 1114 -29.08 -5.79 -5.24
C ASP A 1114 -29.39 -7.19 -5.84
N GLY A 1115 -29.07 -8.25 -5.09
CA GLY A 1115 -29.32 -9.64 -5.46
C GLY A 1115 -28.29 -10.21 -6.43
N THR A 1116 -27.22 -9.46 -6.75
CA THR A 1116 -26.18 -9.93 -7.66
C THR A 1116 -25.00 -10.54 -6.90
N VAL A 1117 -24.35 -11.54 -7.50
CA VAL A 1117 -23.04 -12.03 -7.06
C VAL A 1117 -22.02 -11.82 -8.15
N ARG A 1118 -20.88 -11.21 -7.84
CA ARG A 1118 -19.79 -10.93 -8.76
C ARG A 1118 -18.55 -11.72 -8.38
N LEU A 1119 -17.80 -12.14 -9.39
CA LEU A 1119 -16.51 -12.81 -9.25
C LEU A 1119 -15.45 -11.96 -9.94
N TRP A 1120 -14.58 -11.33 -9.15
CA TRP A 1120 -13.55 -10.42 -9.64
C TRP A 1120 -12.17 -11.08 -9.59
N PRO A 1121 -11.52 -11.30 -10.75
CA PRO A 1121 -10.12 -11.70 -10.76
C PRO A 1121 -9.24 -10.53 -10.29
N LEU A 1122 -8.29 -10.83 -9.41
CA LEU A 1122 -7.37 -9.89 -8.77
C LEU A 1122 -5.95 -9.97 -9.35
N GLY A 1123 -5.66 -10.94 -10.23
CA GLY A 1123 -4.33 -11.16 -10.80
C GLY A 1123 -4.04 -10.28 -12.02
N THR A 1124 -3.03 -9.42 -11.93
CA THR A 1124 -2.69 -8.42 -12.98
C THR A 1124 -2.44 -9.03 -14.36
N ASP A 1125 -1.70 -10.14 -14.43
CA ASP A 1125 -1.37 -10.75 -15.72
C ASP A 1125 -2.60 -11.29 -16.44
N GLN A 1126 -3.56 -11.82 -15.68
CA GLN A 1126 -4.85 -12.28 -16.22
C GLN A 1126 -5.67 -11.07 -16.69
N THR A 1127 -5.72 -10.03 -15.88
CA THR A 1127 -6.42 -8.77 -16.18
C THR A 1127 -5.89 -8.10 -17.45
N ILE A 1128 -4.56 -8.00 -17.63
CA ILE A 1128 -3.96 -7.43 -18.85
C ILE A 1128 -4.32 -8.28 -20.07
N ARG A 1129 -4.23 -9.61 -19.98
CA ARG A 1129 -4.62 -10.51 -21.07
C ARG A 1129 -6.09 -10.35 -21.44
N GLN A 1130 -6.98 -10.25 -20.45
CA GLN A 1130 -8.41 -10.06 -20.66
C GLN A 1130 -8.72 -8.73 -21.35
N ILE A 1131 -8.18 -7.61 -20.85
CA ILE A 1131 -8.35 -6.30 -21.50
C ILE A 1131 -7.87 -6.37 -22.94
N CYS A 1132 -6.72 -6.99 -23.20
CA CYS A 1132 -6.16 -7.04 -24.54
C CYS A 1132 -6.81 -8.02 -25.50
N ALA A 1133 -7.50 -9.05 -24.99
CA ALA A 1133 -8.38 -9.88 -25.81
C ALA A 1133 -9.67 -9.13 -26.19
N ASN A 1134 -10.14 -8.24 -25.31
CA ASN A 1134 -11.46 -7.60 -25.41
C ASN A 1134 -11.41 -6.14 -25.93
N THR A 1135 -10.26 -5.67 -26.42
CA THR A 1135 -10.07 -4.29 -26.91
C THR A 1135 -9.17 -4.24 -28.15
N ASP A 1136 -9.44 -3.26 -29.01
CA ASP A 1136 -8.58 -3.00 -30.16
C ASP A 1136 -7.23 -2.41 -29.73
N ALA A 1137 -6.19 -2.70 -30.51
CA ALA A 1137 -4.92 -2.01 -30.37
C ALA A 1137 -5.08 -0.52 -30.72
N PRO A 1138 -4.54 0.42 -29.92
CA PRO A 1138 -4.59 1.83 -30.28
C PRO A 1138 -3.95 2.09 -31.65
N SER A 1139 -4.67 2.82 -32.50
CA SER A 1139 -4.15 3.24 -33.81
C SER A 1139 -2.94 4.16 -33.63
N ARG A 1140 -2.11 4.32 -34.68
CA ARG A 1140 -0.98 5.25 -34.65
C ARG A 1140 -1.39 6.69 -34.29
N PRO A 1141 -2.49 7.25 -34.83
CA PRO A 1141 -2.97 8.57 -34.44
C PRO A 1141 -3.41 8.64 -32.97
N GLN A 1142 -4.14 7.64 -32.47
CA GLN A 1142 -4.53 7.58 -31.05
C GLN A 1142 -3.29 7.51 -30.14
N TRP A 1143 -2.31 6.68 -30.50
CA TRP A 1143 -1.06 6.59 -29.75
C TRP A 1143 -0.29 7.92 -29.77
N GLN A 1144 -0.19 8.60 -30.92
CA GLN A 1144 0.44 9.92 -31.00
C GLN A 1144 -0.32 11.00 -30.23
N LYS A 1145 -1.62 10.82 -29.97
CA LYS A 1145 -2.43 11.77 -29.20
C LYS A 1145 -2.33 11.53 -27.69
N TYR A 1146 -2.42 10.28 -27.25
CA TYR A 1146 -2.56 9.91 -25.84
C TYR A 1146 -1.30 9.27 -25.23
N LEU A 1147 -0.40 8.74 -26.05
CA LEU A 1147 0.83 8.05 -25.61
C LEU A 1147 2.06 8.61 -26.35
N PHE A 1148 2.03 9.89 -26.72
CA PHE A 1148 3.03 10.55 -27.59
C PHE A 1148 4.47 10.46 -27.08
N ALA A 1149 4.66 10.31 -25.76
CA ALA A 1149 5.96 10.18 -25.13
C ALA A 1149 6.54 8.75 -25.19
N LEU A 1150 5.76 7.77 -25.68
CA LEU A 1150 6.14 6.37 -25.76
C LEU A 1150 6.33 5.91 -27.21
N PRO A 1151 7.26 4.98 -27.49
CA PRO A 1151 7.37 4.37 -28.80
C PRO A 1151 6.09 3.57 -29.12
N TYR A 1152 5.61 3.67 -30.36
CA TYR A 1152 4.39 2.97 -30.79
C TYR A 1152 4.52 1.45 -30.62
N ARG A 1153 3.62 0.86 -29.83
CA ARG A 1153 3.52 -0.59 -29.63
C ARG A 1153 2.10 -1.05 -29.97
N PRO A 1154 1.88 -1.65 -31.15
CA PRO A 1154 0.56 -2.12 -31.54
C PRO A 1154 0.14 -3.37 -30.75
N THR A 1155 1.10 -4.20 -30.34
CA THR A 1155 0.81 -5.45 -29.62
C THR A 1155 0.71 -5.22 -28.12
N CYS A 1156 -0.13 -6.02 -27.48
CA CYS A 1156 -0.25 -6.05 -26.03
C CYS A 1156 0.74 -7.01 -25.35
N ALA A 1157 1.77 -7.45 -26.07
CA ALA A 1157 2.80 -8.40 -25.59
C ALA A 1157 3.81 -7.73 -24.66
#